data_AF-A0A395H7M9-F1
#
_entry.id   AF-A0A395H7M9-F1
#
_cell.length_a   1.000
_cell.length_b   1.000
_cell.length_c   1.000
_cell.angle_alpha   90.00
_cell.angle_beta   90.00
_cell.angle_gamma   90.00
#
_symmetry.space_group_name_H-M   'P 1'
#
loop_
_entity.id
_entity.type
_entity.pdbx_description
1 polymer ?
#
loop_
_entity_poly.entity_id
_entity_poly.type
_entity_poly.pdbx_seq_one_letter_code
_entity_poly.pdbx_strand_id
1 'polypeptide(L)'
;MAGLKSLQHARHAFTWNMLIAYMIIAISVFSYGFDDAVFSTIQTMDSFEKQFGTYDRSTGEYGFSTQHLAFLNSLGLPAKAAGTFLGWAIGEYYGRRACFIGMQLICIAGISTSYTATTFGQILAGRMIVQCFIGWEDWLVPMFLAEISPAMIRGATVVVYVFAHIFGSFICAIITYETAKLDGNSAWKIPIGVMWTFPCFILLFSWFVPESPRWLIRKNRTEAAATQLEYLNKGKNVDVEAEVALLQASIGADAQTKGSWAELLQGTNRRRTMVAVMTAAFNQLTGQAFVSQYGSLFVKSLHVMNPFAFTLLSRGFSTLGPLVTFSLVDTTGRRPIYLIGGTMTTALLLTCGGLGTGTITDGKKRGVCGVLMMYGLFYIMSFGSISVITGAETPHLRLRDKTSVVAWLIRIVCDFAVSYSLPYLLKAPYADLQSKVGFIYGSLAALGVVCGYFFLPELTGRSLEELEEMWQRRIPARKFSDWRSEVDGSISTKVTQLEGQSEENLERGKGEATHVRQAIGKARTAFASGRTKTKEWRRHQLKRAWWMVEDNKERLFAAIHADLNKHKLESMLEDIGALQQDILRTLDKLDEWTKDEKPTRKDPINFFGGTVVRKEPLGVSLIIGAWNLPILLLLQPMVAAIAAGCAMVLKPSDVAVACQDLLMEIIPQYMDGEAIQCVSAGSKEMKYILEHRFDHIFYTGSATVAKIIYAAAAKHLTPVTLELGGQGPAIVASSANIDLAAKHIAAAKFAVAGQLCVNVNHVLVDPSVRDALVAKLIHYFDEFSGGRDNRPDYYCHISNERNFDRLESLLQRTSGNVVYAGIRDRQTRYFGPTVVVDVKSDDHLLSEELFGPILPIIDADFDTAISFTRSGEHPLALYCFTNDETEKTRIQNETASGGVTFNDCLLHAAARDAPFGGVGNSGMGAYHGRHGIMCFSYLRTYTNAVPNYLERFTDARYPPYTIENMMKIAPPVQAPFDRDGNDLTSRRKVTSYVVALAVLGLSVWML
;
A
#
# COMPACT_ATOMS: atom_id res chain seq x y z
N MET A 1 -9.96 4.14 -25.58
CA MET A 1 -9.67 3.10 -24.57
C MET A 1 -8.84 3.61 -23.36
N ALA A 2 -7.97 4.61 -23.51
CA ALA A 2 -7.21 5.19 -22.38
C ALA A 2 -8.10 5.84 -21.28
N GLY A 3 -9.19 6.51 -21.66
CA GLY A 3 -10.12 7.13 -20.69
C GLY A 3 -11.01 6.16 -19.88
N LEU A 4 -11.18 4.91 -20.33
CA LEU A 4 -11.93 3.88 -19.60
C LEU A 4 -11.04 3.12 -18.60
N LYS A 5 -9.72 3.03 -18.89
CA LYS A 5 -8.73 2.48 -17.96
C LYS A 5 -8.54 3.40 -16.74
N SER A 6 -8.49 4.72 -16.91
CA SER A 6 -8.28 5.66 -15.81
C SER A 6 -9.41 5.70 -14.76
N LEU A 7 -10.66 5.46 -15.18
CA LEU A 7 -11.81 5.36 -14.26
C LEU A 7 -11.67 4.13 -13.34
N GLN A 8 -11.01 3.06 -13.81
CA GLN A 8 -10.62 1.93 -12.96
C GLN A 8 -9.43 2.26 -12.05
N HIS A 9 -8.48 3.10 -12.48
CA HIS A 9 -7.36 3.57 -11.64
C HIS A 9 -7.85 4.47 -10.49
N ALA A 10 -8.83 5.35 -10.78
CA ALA A 10 -9.44 6.22 -9.78
C ALA A 10 -10.11 5.41 -8.67
N ARG A 11 -10.75 4.28 -9.01
CA ARG A 11 -11.49 3.43 -8.05
C ARG A 11 -10.60 2.73 -7.02
N HIS A 12 -9.32 2.47 -7.33
CA HIS A 12 -8.33 1.93 -6.39
C HIS A 12 -7.56 3.02 -5.61
N ALA A 13 -7.62 4.27 -6.07
CA ALA A 13 -7.02 5.41 -5.37
C ALA A 13 -7.83 5.82 -4.12
N PHE A 14 -9.15 5.58 -4.10
CA PHE A 14 -10.01 5.92 -2.96
C PHE A 14 -10.00 4.83 -1.86
N THR A 15 -9.73 5.21 -0.62
CA THR A 15 -10.14 4.43 0.56
C THR A 15 -11.53 4.86 1.02
N TRP A 16 -12.20 4.03 1.82
CA TRP A 16 -13.49 4.41 2.42
C TRP A 16 -13.38 5.65 3.31
N ASN A 17 -12.28 5.78 4.06
CA ASN A 17 -12.05 6.95 4.92
C ASN A 17 -11.83 8.23 4.08
N MET A 18 -11.07 8.14 2.99
CA MET A 18 -10.93 9.25 2.04
C MET A 18 -12.28 9.66 1.44
N LEU A 19 -13.10 8.69 1.01
CA LEU A 19 -14.43 8.98 0.45
C LEU A 19 -15.35 9.68 1.46
N ILE A 20 -15.39 9.20 2.71
CA ILE A 20 -16.20 9.82 3.76
C ILE A 20 -15.73 11.25 4.03
N ALA A 21 -14.41 11.46 4.17
CA ALA A 21 -13.84 12.79 4.37
C ALA A 21 -14.17 13.73 3.20
N TYR A 22 -13.99 13.26 1.95
CA TYR A 22 -14.29 14.06 0.76
C TYR A 22 -15.77 14.38 0.64
N MET A 23 -16.67 13.45 0.97
CA MET A 23 -18.11 13.70 0.96
C MET A 23 -18.51 14.76 1.99
N ILE A 24 -17.99 14.69 3.22
CA ILE A 24 -18.30 15.67 4.27
C ILE A 24 -17.76 17.06 3.88
N ILE A 25 -16.52 17.12 3.39
CA ILE A 25 -15.92 18.36 2.89
C ILE A 25 -16.73 18.90 1.70
N ALA A 26 -17.17 18.04 0.77
CA ALA A 26 -17.98 18.46 -0.38
C ALA A 26 -19.34 19.03 0.03
N ILE A 27 -20.01 18.42 1.02
CA ILE A 27 -21.33 18.88 1.51
C ILE A 27 -21.23 20.30 2.09
N SER A 28 -20.09 20.74 2.64
CA SER A 28 -19.90 22.14 3.06
C SER A 28 -20.18 23.15 1.95
N VAL A 29 -19.70 22.82 0.75
CA VAL A 29 -19.81 23.64 -0.45
C VAL A 29 -21.24 23.73 -0.99
N PHE A 30 -22.15 22.85 -0.54
CA PHE A 30 -23.57 23.00 -0.88
C PHE A 30 -24.12 24.32 -0.33
N SER A 31 -23.60 24.78 0.81
CA SER A 31 -23.99 26.07 1.41
C SER A 31 -23.63 27.24 0.49
N TYR A 32 -22.44 27.20 -0.13
CA TYR A 32 -22.06 28.20 -1.14
C TYR A 32 -22.96 28.12 -2.37
N GLY A 33 -23.21 26.91 -2.88
CA GLY A 33 -24.09 26.70 -4.04
C GLY A 33 -25.52 27.22 -3.79
N PHE A 34 -26.04 26.95 -2.59
CA PHE A 34 -27.32 27.45 -2.13
C PHE A 34 -27.34 28.97 -2.05
N ASP A 35 -26.37 29.63 -1.39
CA ASP A 35 -26.36 31.10 -1.28
C ASP A 35 -26.44 31.78 -2.66
N ASP A 36 -25.63 31.32 -3.61
CA ASP A 36 -25.61 31.84 -4.98
C ASP A 36 -26.98 31.68 -5.67
N ALA A 37 -27.61 30.52 -5.53
CA ALA A 37 -28.92 30.23 -6.15
C ALA A 37 -30.07 30.96 -5.44
N VAL A 38 -30.10 30.94 -4.11
CA VAL A 38 -31.12 31.58 -3.28
C VAL A 38 -31.20 33.05 -3.65
N PHE A 39 -30.10 33.79 -3.57
CA PHE A 39 -30.16 35.23 -3.83
C PHE A 39 -30.40 35.58 -5.30
N SER A 40 -29.98 34.74 -6.25
CA SER A 40 -30.32 34.93 -7.68
C SER A 40 -31.81 34.77 -7.98
N THR A 41 -32.55 34.01 -7.16
CA THR A 41 -33.96 33.67 -7.39
C THR A 41 -34.92 34.42 -6.47
N ILE A 42 -34.62 34.58 -5.18
CA ILE A 42 -35.49 35.33 -4.25
C ILE A 42 -35.61 36.80 -4.64
N GLN A 43 -34.55 37.40 -5.23
CA GLN A 43 -34.62 38.78 -5.73
C GLN A 43 -35.61 38.95 -6.90
N THR A 44 -36.10 37.86 -7.48
CA THR A 44 -37.14 37.84 -8.54
C THR A 44 -38.53 37.44 -8.04
N MET A 45 -38.65 37.05 -6.76
CA MET A 45 -39.90 36.66 -6.11
C MET A 45 -40.69 37.89 -5.63
N ASP A 46 -41.99 37.93 -5.94
CA ASP A 46 -42.86 39.06 -5.63
C ASP A 46 -42.98 39.32 -4.11
N SER A 47 -42.97 38.28 -3.27
CA SER A 47 -43.05 38.44 -1.82
C SER A 47 -41.80 39.07 -1.21
N PHE A 48 -40.64 38.78 -1.78
CA PHE A 48 -39.37 39.38 -1.38
C PHE A 48 -39.26 40.83 -1.84
N GLU A 49 -39.71 41.12 -3.08
CA GLU A 49 -39.83 42.49 -3.62
C GLU A 49 -40.79 43.34 -2.77
N LYS A 50 -41.93 42.79 -2.32
CA LYS A 50 -42.87 43.49 -1.43
C LYS A 50 -42.31 43.78 -0.04
N GLN A 51 -41.50 42.87 0.53
CA GLN A 51 -40.97 43.02 1.88
C GLN A 51 -39.77 43.99 1.94
N PHE A 52 -38.89 43.95 0.93
CA PHE A 52 -37.60 44.64 0.98
C PHE A 52 -37.35 45.62 -0.18
N GLY A 53 -38.21 45.64 -1.19
CA GLY A 53 -38.12 46.54 -2.34
C GLY A 53 -38.73 47.92 -2.06
N THR A 54 -38.52 48.84 -3.00
CA THR A 54 -39.08 50.19 -2.98
C THR A 54 -40.31 50.27 -3.87
N TYR A 55 -41.39 50.87 -3.39
CA TYR A 55 -42.61 51.06 -4.19
C TYR A 55 -42.42 52.15 -5.23
N ASP A 56 -42.54 51.81 -6.52
CA ASP A 56 -42.45 52.77 -7.61
C ASP A 56 -43.85 53.30 -7.97
N ARG A 57 -44.07 54.60 -7.76
CA ARG A 57 -45.36 55.26 -8.04
C ARG A 57 -45.69 55.35 -9.54
N SER A 58 -44.73 55.12 -10.43
CA SER A 58 -44.92 55.24 -11.89
C SER A 58 -45.39 53.95 -12.56
N THR A 59 -44.99 52.78 -12.05
CA THR A 59 -45.36 51.46 -12.58
C THR A 59 -46.40 50.74 -11.73
N GLY A 60 -46.62 51.17 -10.48
CA GLY A 60 -47.59 50.57 -9.56
C GLY A 60 -47.10 49.28 -8.90
N GLU A 61 -45.84 48.89 -9.11
CA GLU A 61 -45.24 47.65 -8.65
C GLU A 61 -44.12 47.91 -7.62
N TYR A 62 -43.84 46.90 -6.78
CA TYR A 62 -42.67 46.91 -5.91
C TYR A 62 -41.46 46.41 -6.70
N GLY A 63 -40.34 47.13 -6.64
CA GLY A 63 -39.12 46.74 -7.32
C GLY A 63 -37.86 47.23 -6.60
N PHE A 64 -36.74 46.57 -6.85
CA PHE A 64 -35.46 47.03 -6.31
C PHE A 64 -34.83 48.09 -7.23
N SER A 65 -34.40 49.21 -6.63
CA SER A 65 -33.57 50.19 -7.35
C SER A 65 -32.24 49.56 -7.80
N THR A 66 -31.62 50.12 -8.84
CA THR A 66 -30.32 49.65 -9.35
C THR A 66 -29.25 49.61 -8.26
N GLN A 67 -29.29 50.56 -7.31
CA GLN A 67 -28.38 50.58 -6.16
C GLN A 67 -28.66 49.45 -5.15
N HIS A 68 -29.93 49.18 -4.81
CA HIS A 68 -30.26 48.07 -3.92
C HIS A 68 -29.88 46.71 -4.52
N LEU A 69 -30.08 46.51 -5.83
CA LEU A 69 -29.64 45.29 -6.54
C LEU A 69 -28.12 45.15 -6.62
N ALA A 70 -27.41 46.26 -6.86
CA ALA A 70 -25.95 46.27 -6.86
C ALA A 70 -25.44 45.92 -5.45
N PHE A 71 -25.95 46.58 -4.42
CA PHE A 71 -25.57 46.34 -3.03
C PHE A 71 -25.85 44.92 -2.56
N LEU A 72 -27.04 44.40 -2.86
CA LEU A 72 -27.41 43.04 -2.48
C LEU A 72 -26.42 42.02 -3.04
N ASN A 73 -25.92 42.21 -4.26
CA ASN A 73 -25.03 41.25 -4.93
C ASN A 73 -23.53 41.55 -4.79
N SER A 74 -23.12 42.80 -4.58
CA SER A 74 -21.70 43.19 -4.57
C SER A 74 -21.14 43.51 -3.18
N LEU A 75 -21.94 43.96 -2.21
CA LEU A 75 -21.42 44.33 -0.86
C LEU A 75 -21.02 43.11 -0.02
N GLY A 76 -21.49 41.92 -0.37
CA GLY A 76 -21.00 40.67 0.22
C GLY A 76 -19.55 40.36 -0.15
N LEU A 77 -19.05 40.85 -1.29
CA LEU A 77 -17.73 40.48 -1.82
C LEU A 77 -16.55 41.03 -0.99
N PRO A 78 -16.59 42.27 -0.44
CA PRO A 78 -15.60 42.69 0.56
C PRO A 78 -15.58 41.80 1.81
N ALA A 79 -16.76 41.37 2.30
CA ALA A 79 -16.84 40.45 3.43
C ALA A 79 -16.26 39.07 3.08
N LYS A 80 -16.48 38.62 1.83
CA LYS A 80 -15.85 37.43 1.26
C LYS A 80 -14.33 37.53 1.26
N ALA A 81 -13.77 38.66 0.81
CA ALA A 81 -12.32 38.90 0.84
C ALA A 81 -11.75 38.90 2.28
N ALA A 82 -12.46 39.51 3.23
CA ALA A 82 -12.09 39.46 4.65
C ALA A 82 -12.12 38.03 5.21
N GLY A 83 -13.13 37.24 4.83
CA GLY A 83 -13.26 35.82 5.16
C GLY A 83 -12.10 34.98 4.65
N THR A 84 -11.63 35.22 3.42
CA THR A 84 -10.43 34.58 2.84
C THR A 84 -9.19 34.84 3.70
N PHE A 85 -8.96 36.08 4.14
CA PHE A 85 -7.84 36.41 5.02
C PHE A 85 -7.97 35.81 6.42
N LEU A 86 -9.17 35.85 7.00
CA LEU A 86 -9.43 35.31 8.33
C LEU A 86 -9.23 33.79 8.34
N GLY A 87 -9.76 33.10 7.33
CA GLY A 87 -9.56 31.67 7.13
C GLY A 87 -8.10 31.30 6.98
N TRP A 88 -7.35 32.08 6.18
CA TRP A 88 -5.90 31.93 6.10
C TRP A 88 -5.21 32.03 7.46
N ALA A 89 -5.47 33.10 8.21
CA ALA A 89 -4.85 33.31 9.51
C ALA A 89 -5.16 32.15 10.46
N ILE A 90 -6.42 31.74 10.57
CA ILE A 90 -6.81 30.66 11.49
C ILE A 90 -6.27 29.31 11.04
N GLY A 91 -6.34 28.99 9.74
CA GLY A 91 -5.83 27.72 9.20
C GLY A 91 -4.31 27.58 9.30
N GLU A 92 -3.56 28.69 9.23
CA GLU A 92 -2.11 28.69 9.41
C GLU A 92 -1.71 28.37 10.87
N TYR A 93 -2.46 28.88 11.85
CA TYR A 93 -2.16 28.73 13.27
C TYR A 93 -2.76 27.46 13.90
N TYR A 94 -4.03 27.16 13.61
CA TYR A 94 -4.79 26.11 14.30
C TYR A 94 -5.01 24.83 13.49
N GLY A 95 -4.63 24.80 12.21
CA GLY A 95 -4.80 23.63 11.33
C GLY A 95 -6.05 23.71 10.45
N ARG A 96 -6.15 22.82 9.46
CA ARG A 96 -7.23 22.84 8.46
C ARG A 96 -8.55 22.38 9.06
N ARG A 97 -8.53 21.41 9.96
CA ARG A 97 -9.74 20.84 10.57
C ARG A 97 -10.43 21.82 11.51
N ALA A 98 -9.68 22.49 12.39
CA ALA A 98 -10.24 23.51 13.29
C ALA A 98 -10.84 24.68 12.50
N CYS A 99 -10.13 25.11 11.47
CA CYS A 99 -10.55 26.12 10.50
C CYS A 99 -11.86 25.71 9.78
N PHE A 100 -11.98 24.45 9.36
CA PHE A 100 -13.17 23.89 8.72
C PHE A 100 -14.39 23.81 9.65
N ILE A 101 -14.19 23.54 10.94
CA ILE A 101 -15.28 23.53 11.94
C ILE A 101 -15.73 24.96 12.27
N GLY A 102 -14.77 25.87 12.48
CA GLY A 102 -15.05 27.26 12.85
C GLY A 102 -15.90 27.99 11.80
N MET A 103 -15.64 27.76 10.51
CA MET A 103 -16.42 28.41 9.45
C MET A 103 -17.91 28.00 9.44
N GLN A 104 -18.26 26.79 9.90
CA GLN A 104 -19.66 26.35 9.96
C GLN A 104 -20.50 27.16 10.96
N LEU A 105 -19.89 27.59 12.08
CA LEU A 105 -20.55 28.42 13.08
C LEU A 105 -20.88 29.82 12.51
N ILE A 106 -20.00 30.36 11.68
CA ILE A 106 -20.21 31.64 10.98
C ILE A 106 -21.35 31.50 9.97
N CYS A 107 -21.38 30.38 9.23
CA CYS A 107 -22.48 30.09 8.30
C CYS A 107 -23.83 30.06 9.02
N ILE A 108 -23.94 29.34 10.15
CA ILE A 108 -25.17 29.29 10.96
C ILE A 108 -25.60 30.66 11.45
N ALA A 109 -24.65 31.48 11.92
CA ALA A 109 -24.95 32.85 12.35
C ALA A 109 -25.51 33.69 11.20
N GLY A 110 -24.88 33.65 10.02
CA GLY A 110 -25.33 34.39 8.83
C GLY A 110 -26.69 33.93 8.30
N ILE A 111 -26.94 32.61 8.27
CA ILE A 111 -28.25 32.05 7.89
C ILE A 111 -29.32 32.52 8.90
N SER A 112 -29.01 32.49 10.19
CA SER A 112 -29.95 32.91 11.25
C SER A 112 -30.31 34.39 11.15
N THR A 113 -29.33 35.26 10.89
CA THR A 113 -29.57 36.68 10.64
C THR A 113 -30.40 36.90 9.38
N SER A 114 -30.16 36.13 8.30
CA SER A 114 -30.90 36.24 7.04
C SER A 114 -32.35 35.76 7.16
N TYR A 115 -32.59 34.65 7.87
CA TYR A 115 -33.92 34.08 8.06
C TYR A 115 -34.82 34.97 8.95
N THR A 116 -34.21 35.59 9.96
CA THR A 116 -34.91 36.50 10.90
C THR A 116 -35.03 37.93 10.37
N ALA A 117 -34.56 38.20 9.14
CA ALA A 117 -34.53 39.54 8.58
C ALA A 117 -35.94 40.12 8.40
N THR A 118 -36.14 41.33 8.94
CA THR A 118 -37.35 42.15 8.73
C THR A 118 -37.05 43.43 7.95
N THR A 119 -35.77 43.85 7.89
CA THR A 119 -35.30 45.04 7.17
C THR A 119 -34.27 44.70 6.10
N PHE A 120 -34.14 45.55 5.08
CA PHE A 120 -33.14 45.38 4.01
C PHE A 120 -31.70 45.34 4.55
N GLY A 121 -31.39 46.17 5.55
CA GLY A 121 -30.06 46.18 6.17
C GLY A 121 -29.73 44.87 6.89
N GLN A 122 -30.72 44.23 7.54
CA GLN A 122 -30.52 42.97 8.24
C GLN A 122 -30.31 41.79 7.28
N ILE A 123 -31.08 41.71 6.19
CA ILE A 123 -30.87 40.66 5.17
C ILE A 123 -29.51 40.84 4.47
N LEU A 124 -29.10 42.08 4.24
CA LEU A 124 -27.78 42.41 3.69
C LEU A 124 -26.66 42.00 4.65
N ALA A 125 -26.79 42.32 5.95
CA ALA A 125 -25.82 41.93 6.97
C ALA A 125 -25.73 40.40 7.10
N GLY A 126 -26.87 39.70 7.07
CA GLY A 126 -26.91 38.24 7.06
C GLY A 126 -26.17 37.65 5.86
N ARG A 127 -26.42 38.18 4.65
CA ARG A 127 -25.70 37.78 3.43
C ARG A 127 -24.20 38.07 3.52
N MET A 128 -23.79 39.21 4.08
CA MET A 128 -22.36 39.53 4.27
C MET A 128 -21.66 38.52 5.20
N ILE A 129 -22.32 38.07 6.26
CA ILE A 129 -21.78 37.04 7.16
C ILE A 129 -21.65 35.70 6.43
N VAL A 130 -22.67 35.29 5.66
CA VAL A 130 -22.60 34.07 4.83
C VAL A 130 -21.49 34.19 3.78
N GLN A 131 -21.32 35.36 3.16
CA GLN A 131 -20.25 35.59 2.19
C GLN A 131 -18.86 35.59 2.83
N CYS A 132 -18.72 36.01 4.08
CA CYS A 132 -17.49 35.80 4.85
C CYS A 132 -17.17 34.30 5.03
N PHE A 133 -18.18 33.49 5.36
CA PHE A 133 -18.04 32.03 5.36
C PHE A 133 -17.61 31.48 3.99
N ILE A 134 -18.25 31.91 2.90
CA ILE A 134 -17.91 31.47 1.54
C ILE A 134 -16.47 31.83 1.20
N GLY A 135 -16.00 33.03 1.55
CA GLY A 135 -14.62 33.45 1.28
C GLY A 135 -13.58 32.64 2.05
N TRP A 136 -13.95 32.21 3.25
CA TRP A 136 -13.16 31.29 4.07
C TRP A 136 -13.11 29.90 3.41
N GLU A 137 -14.26 29.38 2.99
CA GLU A 137 -14.42 28.09 2.32
C GLU A 137 -13.67 28.01 0.99
N ASP A 138 -13.77 29.06 0.17
CA ASP A 138 -13.13 29.18 -1.15
C ASP A 138 -11.61 28.97 -1.09
N TRP A 139 -10.96 29.54 -0.08
CA TRP A 139 -9.54 29.33 0.14
C TRP A 139 -9.23 27.97 0.76
N LEU A 140 -9.98 27.58 1.79
CA LEU A 140 -9.68 26.40 2.60
C LEU A 140 -9.93 25.09 1.84
N VAL A 141 -11.13 24.90 1.29
CA VAL A 141 -11.61 23.58 0.84
C VAL A 141 -10.82 23.05 -0.37
N PRO A 142 -10.62 23.80 -1.46
CA PRO A 142 -9.84 23.30 -2.60
C PRO A 142 -8.40 22.96 -2.23
N MET A 143 -7.79 23.79 -1.37
CA MET A 143 -6.44 23.57 -0.89
C MET A 143 -6.37 22.35 0.03
N PHE A 144 -7.32 22.22 0.95
CA PHE A 144 -7.39 21.13 1.91
C PHE A 144 -7.59 19.80 1.18
N LEU A 145 -8.55 19.72 0.24
CA LEU A 145 -8.75 18.56 -0.63
C LEU A 145 -7.46 18.19 -1.38
N ALA A 146 -6.74 19.16 -1.93
CA ALA A 146 -5.47 18.89 -2.62
C ALA A 146 -4.36 18.38 -1.68
N GLU A 147 -4.35 18.75 -0.40
CA GLU A 147 -3.36 18.30 0.60
C GLU A 147 -3.61 16.87 1.08
N ILE A 148 -4.87 16.42 1.14
CA ILE A 148 -5.24 15.06 1.58
C ILE A 148 -5.51 14.10 0.41
N SER A 149 -5.27 14.53 -0.83
CA SER A 149 -5.49 13.72 -2.04
C SER A 149 -4.18 13.18 -2.63
N PRO A 150 -4.16 11.90 -3.06
CA PRO A 150 -3.05 11.35 -3.86
C PRO A 150 -2.86 12.11 -5.19
N ALA A 151 -1.62 12.20 -5.69
CA ALA A 151 -1.30 12.93 -6.92
C ALA A 151 -2.12 12.53 -8.15
N MET A 152 -2.38 11.24 -8.33
CA MET A 152 -3.05 10.71 -9.54
C MET A 152 -4.51 11.13 -9.69
N ILE A 153 -5.22 11.38 -8.58
CA ILE A 153 -6.64 11.74 -8.57
C ILE A 153 -6.88 13.15 -8.00
N ARG A 154 -5.82 13.90 -7.73
CA ARG A 154 -5.88 15.23 -7.09
C ARG A 154 -6.79 16.17 -7.87
N GLY A 155 -6.73 16.12 -9.21
CA GLY A 155 -7.57 16.92 -10.09
C GLY A 155 -9.05 16.60 -9.90
N ALA A 156 -9.43 15.32 -10.02
CA ALA A 156 -10.80 14.87 -9.82
C ALA A 156 -11.32 15.20 -8.42
N THR A 157 -10.53 15.00 -7.35
CA THR A 157 -10.96 15.32 -5.99
C THR A 157 -11.20 16.82 -5.80
N VAL A 158 -10.34 17.69 -6.34
CA VAL A 158 -10.57 19.14 -6.28
C VAL A 158 -11.79 19.55 -7.11
N VAL A 159 -12.11 18.85 -8.21
CA VAL A 159 -13.35 19.08 -8.98
C VAL A 159 -14.61 18.76 -8.17
N VAL A 160 -14.54 17.89 -7.15
CA VAL A 160 -15.68 17.62 -6.26
C VAL A 160 -16.18 18.90 -5.59
N TYR A 161 -15.29 19.84 -5.23
CA TYR A 161 -15.70 21.16 -4.72
C TYR A 161 -16.57 21.90 -5.74
N VAL A 162 -16.19 21.91 -7.01
CA VAL A 162 -16.95 22.60 -8.08
C VAL A 162 -18.26 21.87 -8.37
N PHE A 163 -18.25 20.53 -8.38
CA PHE A 163 -19.47 19.75 -8.48
C PHE A 163 -20.44 20.07 -7.35
N ALA A 164 -19.96 20.10 -6.11
CA ALA A 164 -20.77 20.37 -4.94
C ALA A 164 -21.36 21.79 -4.94
N HIS A 165 -20.58 22.79 -5.36
CA HIS A 165 -21.06 24.16 -5.56
C HIS A 165 -22.22 24.21 -6.56
N ILE A 166 -22.05 23.64 -7.76
CA ILE A 166 -23.06 23.70 -8.81
C ILE A 166 -24.28 22.81 -8.50
N PHE A 167 -24.07 21.66 -7.88
CA PHE A 167 -25.13 20.75 -7.49
C PHE A 167 -25.99 21.32 -6.34
N GLY A 168 -25.37 21.95 -5.34
CA GLY A 168 -26.10 22.70 -4.30
C GLY A 168 -26.95 23.82 -4.91
N SER A 169 -26.40 24.54 -5.89
CA SER A 169 -27.12 25.57 -6.66
C SER A 169 -28.32 24.99 -7.44
N PHE A 170 -28.17 23.79 -8.01
CA PHE A 170 -29.25 23.09 -8.70
C PHE A 170 -30.37 22.62 -7.74
N ILE A 171 -30.03 22.05 -6.59
CA ILE A 171 -31.02 21.68 -5.56
C ILE A 171 -31.80 22.92 -5.11
N CYS A 172 -31.11 24.02 -4.85
CA CYS A 172 -31.77 25.27 -4.50
C CYS A 172 -32.68 25.79 -5.64
N ALA A 173 -32.29 25.64 -6.91
CA ALA A 173 -33.14 26.01 -8.04
C ALA A 173 -34.45 25.20 -8.09
N ILE A 174 -34.40 23.91 -7.71
CA ILE A 174 -35.61 23.07 -7.59
C ILE A 174 -36.50 23.59 -6.46
N ILE A 175 -35.94 23.84 -5.28
CA ILE A 175 -36.70 24.33 -4.12
C ILE A 175 -37.33 25.67 -4.44
N THR A 176 -36.57 26.61 -4.99
CA THR A 176 -37.06 27.96 -5.32
C THR A 176 -38.10 27.97 -6.44
N TYR A 177 -38.03 27.04 -7.39
CA TYR A 177 -39.08 26.86 -8.42
C TYR A 177 -40.43 26.46 -7.81
N GLU A 178 -40.42 25.62 -6.77
CA GLU A 178 -41.64 25.21 -6.06
C GLU A 178 -42.08 26.26 -5.04
N THR A 179 -41.16 26.84 -4.26
CA THR A 179 -41.51 27.83 -3.24
C THR A 179 -41.93 29.17 -3.83
N ALA A 180 -41.52 29.50 -5.05
CA ALA A 180 -42.01 30.69 -5.78
C ALA A 180 -43.53 30.67 -6.02
N LYS A 181 -44.17 29.50 -5.95
CA LYS A 181 -45.64 29.36 -6.09
C LYS A 181 -46.40 29.65 -4.80
N LEU A 182 -45.69 29.81 -3.66
CA LEU A 182 -46.30 30.06 -2.36
C LEU A 182 -46.61 31.54 -2.16
N ASP A 183 -47.75 31.82 -1.55
CA ASP A 183 -48.12 33.17 -1.16
C ASP A 183 -47.46 33.57 0.18
N GLY A 184 -46.81 34.74 0.19
CA GLY A 184 -46.23 35.35 1.39
C GLY A 184 -44.73 35.09 1.63
N ASN A 185 -44.24 35.48 2.81
CA ASN A 185 -42.81 35.46 3.14
C ASN A 185 -42.22 34.04 3.28
N SER A 186 -43.05 33.00 3.34
CA SER A 186 -42.59 31.60 3.32
C SER A 186 -41.87 31.25 2.02
N ALA A 187 -42.23 31.89 0.89
CA ALA A 187 -41.63 31.63 -0.42
C ALA A 187 -40.10 31.81 -0.45
N TRP A 188 -39.59 32.87 0.21
CA TRP A 188 -38.15 33.16 0.27
C TRP A 188 -37.49 32.68 1.57
N LYS A 189 -38.25 32.53 2.67
CA LYS A 189 -37.71 32.01 3.94
C LYS A 189 -37.42 30.52 3.93
N ILE A 190 -38.22 29.70 3.24
CA ILE A 190 -38.00 28.25 3.17
C ILE A 190 -36.64 27.92 2.53
N PRO A 191 -36.28 28.47 1.35
CA PRO A 191 -34.95 28.24 0.76
C PRO A 191 -33.78 28.62 1.68
N ILE A 192 -33.87 29.75 2.38
CA ILE A 192 -32.85 30.18 3.37
C ILE A 192 -32.82 29.20 4.55
N GLY A 193 -33.98 28.75 5.03
CA GLY A 193 -34.07 27.83 6.17
C GLY A 193 -33.48 26.45 5.87
N VAL A 194 -33.62 25.95 4.65
CA VAL A 194 -33.02 24.67 4.24
C VAL A 194 -31.49 24.71 4.36
N MET A 195 -30.87 25.89 4.20
CA MET A 195 -29.41 26.03 4.30
C MET A 195 -28.86 25.62 5.67
N TRP A 196 -29.64 25.65 6.76
CA TRP A 196 -29.17 25.17 8.08
C TRP A 196 -28.80 23.69 8.08
N THR A 197 -29.39 22.88 7.20
CA THR A 197 -29.17 21.44 7.17
C THR A 197 -27.70 21.09 6.93
N PHE A 198 -27.00 21.82 6.06
CA PHE A 198 -25.61 21.55 5.68
C PHE A 198 -24.60 21.82 6.81
N PRO A 199 -24.49 23.02 7.40
CA PRO A 199 -23.53 23.28 8.48
C PRO A 199 -23.84 22.45 9.73
N CYS A 200 -25.12 22.19 10.05
CA CYS A 200 -25.48 21.30 11.17
C CYS A 200 -25.02 19.85 10.91
N PHE A 201 -25.22 19.33 9.70
CA PHE A 201 -24.73 18.01 9.31
C PHE A 201 -23.20 17.93 9.42
N ILE A 202 -22.49 18.95 8.96
CA ILE A 202 -21.03 18.98 8.99
C ILE A 202 -20.50 19.02 10.41
N LEU A 203 -21.10 19.81 11.31
CA LEU A 203 -20.71 19.85 12.72
C LEU A 203 -20.88 18.47 13.38
N LEU A 204 -21.99 17.78 13.10
CA LEU A 204 -22.26 16.43 13.61
C LEU A 204 -21.23 15.39 13.13
N PHE A 205 -20.78 15.49 11.87
CA PHE A 205 -19.86 14.52 11.26
C PHE A 205 -18.41 15.00 11.16
N SER A 206 -18.07 16.13 11.79
CA SER A 206 -16.74 16.77 11.74
C SER A 206 -15.59 15.90 12.30
N TRP A 207 -15.90 14.88 13.09
CA TRP A 207 -14.95 13.88 13.59
C TRP A 207 -14.36 12.93 12.53
N PHE A 208 -15.00 12.79 11.37
CA PHE A 208 -14.53 11.96 10.26
C PHE A 208 -13.63 12.73 9.29
N VAL A 209 -13.48 14.03 9.49
CA VAL A 209 -12.58 14.87 8.68
C VAL A 209 -11.20 14.83 9.33
N PRO A 210 -10.17 14.28 8.65
CA PRO A 210 -8.81 14.21 9.18
C PRO A 210 -8.15 15.59 9.22
N GLU A 211 -6.96 15.69 9.80
CA GLU A 211 -6.10 16.87 9.63
C GLU A 211 -5.12 16.64 8.47
N SER A 212 -4.67 17.73 7.83
CA SER A 212 -3.72 17.66 6.71
C SER A 212 -2.35 17.11 7.16
N PRO A 213 -1.90 15.96 6.62
CA PRO A 213 -0.58 15.40 6.95
C PRO A 213 0.57 16.34 6.58
N ARG A 214 0.45 17.01 5.43
CA ARG A 214 1.44 17.99 4.93
C ARG A 214 1.54 19.21 5.84
N TRP A 215 0.42 19.69 6.38
CA TRP A 215 0.42 20.77 7.37
C TRP A 215 1.07 20.32 8.70
N LEU A 216 0.77 19.11 9.17
CA LEU A 216 1.35 18.54 10.39
C LEU A 216 2.86 18.39 10.29
N ILE A 217 3.37 17.90 9.16
CA ILE A 217 4.82 17.80 8.90
C ILE A 217 5.47 19.19 8.89
N ARG A 218 4.84 20.19 8.26
CA ARG A 218 5.33 21.59 8.29
C ARG A 218 5.40 22.18 9.70
N LYS A 219 4.56 21.71 10.64
CA LYS A 219 4.56 22.12 12.06
C LYS A 219 5.41 21.21 12.95
N ASN A 220 6.23 20.32 12.37
CA ASN A 220 7.07 19.35 13.07
C ASN A 220 6.29 18.36 13.97
N ARG A 221 5.05 18.01 13.56
CA ARG A 221 4.18 17.03 14.25
C ARG A 221 4.13 15.73 13.46
N THR A 222 5.26 15.04 13.41
CA THR A 222 5.52 13.90 12.52
C THR A 222 4.70 12.65 12.89
N GLU A 223 4.59 12.34 14.18
CA GLU A 223 3.76 11.23 14.69
C GLU A 223 2.27 11.44 14.35
N ALA A 224 1.75 12.66 14.59
CA ALA A 224 0.38 12.98 14.25
C ALA A 224 0.13 12.88 12.73
N ALA A 225 1.11 13.26 11.90
CA ALA A 225 1.03 13.12 10.45
C ALA A 225 0.97 11.65 10.02
N ALA A 226 1.77 10.78 10.66
CA ALA A 226 1.72 9.33 10.43
C ALA A 226 0.33 8.77 10.75
N THR A 227 -0.26 9.15 11.88
CA THR A 227 -1.63 8.71 12.25
C THR A 227 -2.68 9.17 11.23
N GLN A 228 -2.58 10.40 10.71
CA GLN A 228 -3.52 10.89 9.69
C GLN A 228 -3.32 10.18 8.34
N LEU A 229 -2.08 9.88 7.95
CA LEU A 229 -1.78 9.09 6.74
C LEU A 229 -2.28 7.66 6.88
N GLU A 230 -2.10 7.03 8.04
CA GLU A 230 -2.65 5.71 8.33
C GLU A 230 -4.19 5.72 8.28
N TYR A 231 -4.82 6.76 8.84
CA TYR A 231 -6.27 6.95 8.75
C TYR A 231 -6.74 7.09 7.29
N LEU A 232 -6.08 7.94 6.50
CA LEU A 232 -6.41 8.16 5.09
C LEU A 232 -6.17 6.91 4.25
N ASN A 233 -5.07 6.18 4.49
CA ASN A 233 -4.68 4.99 3.76
C ASN A 233 -5.20 3.68 4.38
N LYS A 234 -6.15 3.75 5.33
CA LYS A 234 -6.68 2.58 6.03
C LYS A 234 -7.17 1.51 5.06
N GLY A 235 -6.60 0.31 5.16
CA GLY A 235 -6.88 -0.82 4.27
C GLY A 235 -5.97 -0.92 3.02
N LYS A 236 -5.02 0.02 2.85
CA LYS A 236 -3.94 -0.08 1.84
C LYS A 236 -2.64 -0.48 2.53
N ASN A 237 -1.86 -1.33 1.84
CA ASN A 237 -0.52 -1.75 2.27
C ASN A 237 0.51 -0.67 1.90
N VAL A 238 0.42 0.50 2.53
CA VAL A 238 1.33 1.65 2.36
C VAL A 238 2.26 1.69 3.57
N ASP A 239 3.56 1.82 3.31
CA ASP A 239 4.57 2.06 4.34
C ASP A 239 4.47 3.52 4.80
N VAL A 240 3.71 3.73 5.88
CA VAL A 240 3.42 5.06 6.42
C VAL A 240 4.70 5.74 6.93
N GLU A 241 5.64 4.97 7.49
CA GLU A 241 6.90 5.52 7.99
C GLU A 241 7.79 5.99 6.85
N ALA A 242 7.88 5.22 5.76
CA ALA A 242 8.60 5.65 4.56
C ALA A 242 7.96 6.88 3.90
N GLU A 243 6.62 6.95 3.83
CA GLU A 243 5.90 8.10 3.26
C GLU A 243 6.13 9.37 4.10
N VAL A 244 6.07 9.25 5.43
CA VAL A 244 6.36 10.37 6.35
C VAL A 244 7.82 10.82 6.24
N ALA A 245 8.78 9.89 6.20
CA ALA A 245 10.20 10.22 6.06
C ALA A 245 10.50 10.92 4.73
N LEU A 246 9.82 10.53 3.66
CA LEU A 246 9.96 11.17 2.35
C LEU A 246 9.29 12.52 2.25
N LEU A 247 8.11 12.69 2.84
CA LEU A 247 7.45 14.00 2.94
C LEU A 247 8.29 14.97 3.80
N GLN A 248 8.95 14.48 4.85
CA GLN A 248 9.90 15.28 5.62
C GLN A 248 11.13 15.66 4.78
N ALA A 249 11.69 14.70 4.04
CA ALA A 249 12.85 14.92 3.18
C ALA A 249 12.54 15.87 2.00
N SER A 250 11.31 15.86 1.47
CA SER A 250 10.90 16.72 0.35
C SER A 250 10.56 18.14 0.78
N ILE A 251 10.02 18.31 1.99
CA ILE A 251 9.72 19.64 2.55
C ILE A 251 11.03 20.37 2.90
N GLY A 252 12.11 19.65 3.21
CA GLY A 252 13.45 20.22 3.44
C GLY A 252 13.58 21.01 4.75
N ALA A 253 14.80 21.24 5.22
CA ALA A 253 15.05 21.98 6.47
C ALA A 253 14.61 23.46 6.41
N ASP A 254 14.67 24.09 5.22
CA ASP A 254 14.38 25.53 5.04
C ASP A 254 12.88 25.87 4.97
N ALA A 255 11.99 24.91 4.69
CA ALA A 255 10.54 25.17 4.63
C ALA A 255 9.87 25.31 6.00
N GLN A 256 10.62 25.09 7.08
CA GLN A 256 10.20 25.38 8.45
C GLN A 256 10.10 26.90 8.72
N THR A 257 10.69 27.73 7.86
CA THR A 257 10.62 29.20 7.97
C THR A 257 9.39 29.78 7.27
N LYS A 258 8.70 30.73 7.91
CA LYS A 258 7.57 31.46 7.30
C LYS A 258 8.07 32.27 6.10
N GLY A 259 7.73 31.87 4.88
CA GLY A 259 8.08 32.63 3.67
C GLY A 259 7.47 34.03 3.69
N SER A 260 8.19 35.04 3.19
CA SER A 260 7.75 36.44 3.16
C SER A 260 6.79 36.70 1.99
N TRP A 261 5.90 37.68 2.11
CA TRP A 261 5.02 38.09 1.00
C TRP A 261 5.79 38.58 -0.22
N ALA A 262 6.97 39.18 -0.02
CA ALA A 262 7.83 39.66 -1.10
C ALA A 262 8.36 38.53 -1.99
N GLU A 263 8.52 37.32 -1.44
CA GLU A 263 9.05 36.15 -2.16
C GLU A 263 8.08 35.64 -3.24
N LEU A 264 6.78 35.98 -3.15
CA LEU A 264 5.80 35.67 -4.19
C LEU A 264 6.16 36.32 -5.54
N LEU A 265 6.83 37.47 -5.51
CA LEU A 265 7.17 38.25 -6.70
C LEU A 265 8.60 38.01 -7.18
N GLN A 266 9.34 37.09 -6.56
CA GLN A 266 10.76 36.85 -6.84
C GLN A 266 10.99 35.56 -7.65
N GLY A 267 11.93 35.62 -8.59
CA GLY A 267 12.43 34.47 -9.36
C GLY A 267 11.34 33.58 -9.96
N THR A 268 11.44 32.28 -9.69
CA THR A 268 10.50 31.26 -10.17
C THR A 268 9.09 31.38 -9.55
N ASN A 269 8.98 31.87 -8.32
CA ASN A 269 7.69 32.00 -7.62
C ASN A 269 6.77 33.04 -8.29
N ARG A 270 7.35 34.11 -8.84
CA ARG A 270 6.61 35.11 -9.65
C ARG A 270 5.80 34.46 -10.76
N ARG A 271 6.41 33.52 -11.49
CA ARG A 271 5.76 32.84 -12.61
C ARG A 271 4.61 31.94 -12.15
N ARG A 272 4.76 31.27 -11.00
CA ARG A 272 3.70 30.43 -10.40
C ARG A 272 2.52 31.26 -9.95
N THR A 273 2.78 32.33 -9.21
CA THR A 273 1.77 33.27 -8.73
C THR A 273 1.04 33.92 -9.89
N MET A 274 1.76 34.30 -10.96
CA MET A 274 1.15 34.85 -12.18
C MET A 274 0.17 33.88 -12.84
N VAL A 275 0.50 32.60 -12.94
CA VAL A 275 -0.42 31.58 -13.52
C VAL A 275 -1.69 31.45 -12.68
N ALA A 276 -1.56 31.32 -11.35
CA ALA A 276 -2.71 31.21 -10.44
C ALA A 276 -3.61 32.46 -10.52
N VAL A 277 -3.01 33.66 -10.45
CA VAL A 277 -3.71 34.95 -10.55
C VAL A 277 -4.42 35.11 -11.90
N MET A 278 -3.75 34.77 -13.00
CA MET A 278 -4.31 34.85 -14.35
C MET A 278 -5.55 33.95 -14.48
N THR A 279 -5.46 32.69 -14.06
CA THR A 279 -6.61 31.76 -14.12
C THR A 279 -7.75 32.21 -13.23
N ALA A 280 -7.46 32.81 -12.07
CA ALA A 280 -8.44 33.34 -11.14
C ALA A 280 -9.17 34.58 -11.68
N ALA A 281 -8.47 35.47 -12.39
CA ALA A 281 -9.07 36.63 -13.04
C ALA A 281 -10.01 36.22 -14.18
N PHE A 282 -9.56 35.36 -15.09
CA PHE A 282 -10.38 34.86 -16.20
C PHE A 282 -11.52 33.94 -15.75
N ASN A 283 -11.54 33.47 -14.51
CA ASN A 283 -12.72 32.80 -13.97
C ASN A 283 -13.93 33.77 -13.92
N GLN A 284 -13.74 35.03 -13.51
CA GLN A 284 -14.84 35.97 -13.33
C GLN A 284 -15.05 36.91 -14.53
N LEU A 285 -13.97 37.26 -15.23
CA LEU A 285 -14.01 38.17 -16.38
C LEU A 285 -14.68 37.58 -17.63
N THR A 286 -15.02 36.30 -17.64
CA THR A 286 -15.61 35.61 -18.80
C THR A 286 -17.13 35.52 -18.74
N GLY A 287 -17.79 36.43 -18.03
CA GLY A 287 -19.26 36.58 -18.09
C GLY A 287 -20.06 35.66 -17.18
N GLN A 288 -19.43 35.05 -16.16
CA GLN A 288 -20.12 34.14 -15.26
C GLN A 288 -21.23 34.83 -14.46
N ALA A 289 -20.96 36.00 -13.87
CA ALA A 289 -21.95 36.75 -13.10
C ALA A 289 -23.19 37.14 -13.92
N PHE A 290 -23.02 37.38 -15.23
CA PHE A 290 -24.12 37.66 -16.15
C PHE A 290 -25.13 36.53 -16.21
N VAL A 291 -24.65 35.29 -16.29
CA VAL A 291 -25.53 34.12 -16.37
C VAL A 291 -26.00 33.67 -15.00
N SER A 292 -25.12 33.68 -14.00
CA SER A 292 -25.39 33.07 -12.69
C SER A 292 -26.15 33.98 -11.72
N GLN A 293 -25.82 35.28 -11.65
CA GLN A 293 -26.41 36.21 -10.67
C GLN A 293 -27.55 37.03 -11.26
N TYR A 294 -27.42 37.44 -12.52
CA TYR A 294 -28.39 38.31 -13.20
C TYR A 294 -29.19 37.62 -14.30
N GLY A 295 -28.93 36.35 -14.59
CA GLY A 295 -29.58 35.62 -15.68
C GLY A 295 -31.09 35.49 -15.53
N SER A 296 -31.58 35.20 -14.32
CA SER A 296 -33.02 35.14 -14.01
C SER A 296 -33.71 36.48 -14.24
N LEU A 297 -33.10 37.57 -13.77
CA LEU A 297 -33.60 38.93 -13.94
C LEU A 297 -33.60 39.36 -15.41
N PHE A 298 -32.55 39.02 -16.15
CA PHE A 298 -32.47 39.26 -17.59
C PHE A 298 -33.53 38.46 -18.36
N VAL A 299 -33.80 37.22 -17.98
CA VAL A 299 -34.88 36.43 -18.62
C VAL A 299 -36.27 36.96 -18.25
N LYS A 300 -36.46 37.46 -17.02
CA LYS A 300 -37.68 38.18 -16.59
C LYS A 300 -37.91 39.41 -17.49
N SER A 301 -36.88 40.18 -17.82
CA SER A 301 -37.02 41.34 -18.72
C SER A 301 -37.32 40.99 -20.18
N LEU A 302 -36.94 39.79 -20.65
CA LEU A 302 -37.25 39.35 -22.02
C LEU A 302 -38.72 38.96 -22.23
N HIS A 303 -39.47 38.64 -21.16
CA HIS A 303 -40.89 38.21 -21.20
C HIS A 303 -41.18 36.99 -22.10
N VAL A 304 -40.21 36.09 -22.27
CA VAL A 304 -40.32 34.94 -23.20
C VAL A 304 -40.43 33.58 -22.49
N MET A 305 -39.86 33.46 -21.29
CA MET A 305 -39.78 32.21 -20.52
C MET A 305 -39.91 32.51 -19.03
N ASN A 306 -40.47 31.56 -18.27
CA ASN A 306 -40.49 31.64 -16.81
C ASN A 306 -39.04 31.73 -16.26
N PRO A 307 -38.68 32.77 -15.47
CA PRO A 307 -37.32 32.97 -14.96
C PRO A 307 -36.82 31.84 -14.05
N PHE A 308 -37.71 31.24 -13.26
CA PHE A 308 -37.37 30.12 -12.37
C PHE A 308 -37.12 28.83 -13.16
N ALA A 309 -37.92 28.59 -14.22
CA ALA A 309 -37.68 27.48 -15.15
C ALA A 309 -36.35 27.63 -15.90
N PHE A 310 -35.99 28.86 -16.32
CA PHE A 310 -34.68 29.14 -16.91
C PHE A 310 -33.55 28.81 -15.94
N THR A 311 -33.63 29.29 -14.70
CA THR A 311 -32.60 29.03 -13.68
C THR A 311 -32.46 27.53 -13.41
N LEU A 312 -33.58 26.82 -13.26
CA LEU A 312 -33.58 25.36 -13.06
C LEU A 312 -32.86 24.62 -14.20
N LEU A 313 -33.24 24.92 -15.45
CA LEU A 313 -32.62 24.29 -16.63
C LEU A 313 -31.14 24.68 -16.77
N SER A 314 -30.80 25.95 -16.58
CA SER A 314 -29.42 26.44 -16.67
C SER A 314 -28.50 25.79 -15.62
N ARG A 315 -28.95 25.67 -14.37
CA ARG A 315 -28.19 24.98 -13.30
C ARG A 315 -28.11 23.47 -13.53
N GLY A 316 -29.16 22.86 -14.07
CA GLY A 316 -29.15 21.45 -14.50
C GLY A 316 -28.08 21.18 -15.55
N PHE A 317 -28.05 21.96 -16.63
CA PHE A 317 -27.01 21.86 -17.66
C PHE A 317 -25.60 22.15 -17.11
N SER A 318 -25.47 23.15 -16.23
CA SER A 318 -24.19 23.48 -15.61
C SER A 318 -23.63 22.33 -14.77
N THR A 319 -24.49 21.50 -14.16
CA THR A 319 -24.08 20.34 -13.35
C THR A 319 -23.38 19.25 -14.18
N LEU A 320 -23.65 19.18 -15.48
CA LEU A 320 -22.96 18.26 -16.38
C LEU A 320 -21.48 18.63 -16.57
N GLY A 321 -21.12 19.92 -16.43
CA GLY A 321 -19.75 20.40 -16.64
C GLY A 321 -18.73 19.83 -15.65
N PRO A 322 -18.98 19.91 -14.34
CA PRO A 322 -18.13 19.25 -13.34
C PRO A 322 -18.06 17.73 -13.54
N LEU A 323 -19.15 17.06 -13.95
CA LEU A 323 -19.14 15.61 -14.17
C LEU A 323 -18.23 15.21 -15.34
N VAL A 324 -18.28 15.97 -16.44
CA VAL A 324 -17.38 15.77 -17.59
C VAL A 324 -15.93 16.06 -17.17
N THR A 325 -15.71 17.16 -16.44
CA THR A 325 -14.36 17.53 -16.00
C THR A 325 -13.78 16.52 -15.01
N PHE A 326 -14.57 16.08 -14.03
CA PHE A 326 -14.21 15.04 -13.07
C PHE A 326 -13.75 13.75 -13.78
N SER A 327 -14.43 13.38 -14.87
CA SER A 327 -14.12 12.17 -15.62
C SER A 327 -12.90 12.31 -16.53
N LEU A 328 -12.59 13.52 -17.00
CA LEU A 328 -11.57 13.75 -18.04
C LEU A 328 -10.30 14.43 -17.52
N VAL A 329 -10.33 15.16 -16.40
CA VAL A 329 -9.23 16.05 -16.01
C VAL A 329 -7.92 15.33 -15.70
N ASP A 330 -8.00 14.13 -15.13
CA ASP A 330 -6.84 13.30 -14.83
C ASP A 330 -6.42 12.38 -16.00
N THR A 331 -7.15 12.41 -17.13
CA THR A 331 -6.78 11.65 -18.35
C THR A 331 -6.30 12.50 -19.49
N THR A 332 -7.03 13.57 -19.77
CA THR A 332 -6.87 14.39 -20.97
C THR A 332 -5.92 15.55 -20.70
N GLY A 333 -5.65 15.86 -19.43
CA GLY A 333 -4.84 17.01 -19.03
C GLY A 333 -5.69 18.23 -18.69
N ARG A 334 -5.14 19.13 -17.86
CA ARG A 334 -5.82 20.40 -17.50
C ARG A 334 -5.85 21.35 -18.69
N ARG A 335 -4.78 21.38 -19.49
CA ARG A 335 -4.59 22.36 -20.56
C ARG A 335 -5.52 22.13 -21.76
N PRO A 336 -5.71 20.90 -22.29
CA PRO A 336 -6.62 20.68 -23.41
C PRO A 336 -8.09 20.97 -23.06
N ILE A 337 -8.52 20.60 -21.85
CA ILE A 337 -9.89 20.87 -21.36
C ILE A 337 -10.15 22.37 -21.27
N TYR A 338 -9.20 23.13 -20.73
CA TYR A 338 -9.29 24.59 -20.65
C TYR A 338 -9.47 25.23 -22.03
N LEU A 339 -8.68 24.82 -23.02
CA LEU A 339 -8.70 25.40 -24.36
C LEU A 339 -9.98 25.03 -25.13
N ILE A 340 -10.40 23.76 -25.08
CA ILE A 340 -11.61 23.30 -25.77
C ILE A 340 -12.85 23.97 -25.17
N GLY A 341 -13.02 23.87 -23.85
CA GLY A 341 -14.17 24.46 -23.17
C GLY A 341 -14.17 25.99 -23.30
N GLY A 342 -13.01 26.64 -23.16
CA GLY A 342 -12.91 28.09 -23.24
C GLY A 342 -13.21 28.64 -24.65
N THR A 343 -12.84 27.89 -25.70
CA THR A 343 -13.19 28.24 -27.08
C THR A 343 -14.70 28.13 -27.31
N MET A 344 -15.35 27.10 -26.77
CA MET A 344 -16.82 26.96 -26.84
C MET A 344 -17.53 28.06 -26.05
N THR A 345 -17.06 28.38 -24.84
CA THR A 345 -17.57 29.50 -24.03
C THR A 345 -17.47 30.82 -24.80
N THR A 346 -16.33 31.07 -25.46
CA THR A 346 -16.11 32.26 -26.30
C THR A 346 -17.12 32.31 -27.45
N ALA A 347 -17.28 31.21 -28.18
CA ALA A 347 -18.22 31.13 -29.30
C ALA A 347 -19.67 31.38 -28.85
N LEU A 348 -20.09 30.80 -27.72
CA LEU A 348 -21.44 30.98 -27.18
C LEU A 348 -21.69 32.44 -26.76
N LEU A 349 -20.74 33.09 -26.08
CA LEU A 349 -20.90 34.49 -25.69
C LEU A 349 -20.94 35.46 -26.89
N LEU A 350 -20.08 35.23 -27.89
CA LEU A 350 -20.12 36.03 -29.13
C LEU A 350 -21.42 35.79 -29.91
N THR A 351 -21.93 34.56 -29.92
CA THR A 351 -23.24 34.22 -30.51
C THR A 351 -24.37 34.91 -29.77
N CYS A 352 -24.33 34.95 -28.44
CA CYS A 352 -25.30 35.69 -27.62
C CYS A 352 -25.30 37.19 -27.97
N GLY A 353 -24.11 37.79 -28.10
CA GLY A 353 -23.95 39.17 -28.56
C GLY A 353 -24.51 39.40 -29.97
N GLY A 354 -24.20 38.49 -30.90
CA GLY A 354 -24.68 38.53 -32.29
C GLY A 354 -26.20 38.43 -32.41
N LEU A 355 -26.84 37.54 -31.65
CA LEU A 355 -28.30 37.42 -31.59
C LEU A 355 -28.98 38.69 -31.03
N GLY A 356 -28.24 39.50 -30.27
CA GLY A 356 -28.65 40.83 -29.80
C GLY A 356 -28.56 41.95 -30.84
N THR A 357 -28.14 41.67 -32.08
CA THR A 357 -28.01 42.67 -33.15
C THR A 357 -29.18 42.63 -34.14
N GLY A 358 -29.50 43.80 -34.72
CA GLY A 358 -30.61 43.97 -35.67
C GLY A 358 -31.99 43.91 -35.00
N THR A 359 -33.03 43.56 -35.77
CA THR A 359 -34.41 43.43 -35.27
C THR A 359 -34.53 42.22 -34.34
N ILE A 360 -35.04 42.45 -33.13
CA ILE A 360 -35.16 41.43 -32.07
C ILE A 360 -36.52 40.74 -32.18
N THR A 361 -36.56 39.60 -32.88
CA THR A 361 -37.73 38.71 -32.93
C THR A 361 -37.79 37.79 -31.71
N ASP A 362 -38.96 37.28 -31.33
CA ASP A 362 -39.09 36.35 -30.20
C ASP A 362 -38.27 35.05 -30.37
N GLY A 363 -38.07 34.59 -31.61
CA GLY A 363 -37.16 33.49 -31.91
C GLY A 363 -35.69 33.76 -31.52
N LYS A 364 -35.22 34.99 -31.70
CA LYS A 364 -33.87 35.41 -31.27
C LYS A 364 -33.76 35.50 -29.75
N LYS A 365 -34.79 36.00 -29.07
CA LYS A 365 -34.84 36.03 -27.60
C LYS A 365 -34.79 34.61 -27.00
N ARG A 366 -35.53 33.65 -27.58
CA ARG A 366 -35.45 32.22 -27.21
C ARG A 366 -34.05 31.65 -27.48
N GLY A 367 -33.45 32.00 -28.61
CA GLY A 367 -32.08 31.62 -28.95
C GLY A 367 -31.05 32.12 -27.92
N VAL A 368 -31.17 33.36 -27.44
CA VAL A 368 -30.33 33.91 -26.37
C VAL A 368 -30.46 33.08 -25.09
N CYS A 369 -31.68 32.75 -24.67
CA CYS A 369 -31.89 31.88 -23.49
C CYS A 369 -31.21 30.51 -23.66
N GLY A 370 -31.34 29.87 -24.83
CA GLY A 370 -30.71 28.57 -25.09
C GLY A 370 -29.18 28.63 -25.05
N VAL A 371 -28.58 29.65 -25.66
CA VAL A 371 -27.12 29.88 -25.66
C VAL A 371 -26.59 30.11 -24.24
N LEU A 372 -27.32 30.88 -23.42
CA LEU A 372 -26.93 31.13 -22.03
C LEU A 372 -27.06 29.90 -21.13
N MET A 373 -28.01 29.00 -21.39
CA MET A 373 -28.09 27.70 -20.72
C MET A 373 -26.88 26.81 -21.06
N MET A 374 -26.49 26.76 -22.34
CA MET A 374 -25.33 25.98 -22.79
C MET A 374 -23.99 26.57 -22.31
N TYR A 375 -23.91 27.90 -22.16
CA TYR A 375 -22.70 28.57 -21.67
C TYR A 375 -22.23 27.99 -20.33
N GLY A 376 -23.15 27.72 -19.41
CA GLY A 376 -22.83 27.21 -18.07
C GLY A 376 -22.04 25.90 -18.10
N LEU A 377 -22.38 24.98 -19.00
CA LEU A 377 -21.67 23.71 -19.18
C LEU A 377 -20.19 23.94 -19.54
N PHE A 378 -19.93 24.66 -20.63
CA PHE A 378 -18.57 24.84 -21.15
C PHE A 378 -17.72 25.78 -20.30
N TYR A 379 -18.34 26.80 -19.69
CA TYR A 379 -17.67 27.68 -18.74
C TYR A 379 -17.17 26.88 -17.54
N ILE A 380 -18.03 26.03 -16.95
CA ILE A 380 -17.62 25.23 -15.79
C ILE A 380 -16.54 24.22 -16.20
N MET A 381 -16.65 23.58 -17.38
CA MET A 381 -15.61 22.68 -17.87
C MET A 381 -14.24 23.34 -18.02
N SER A 382 -14.19 24.62 -18.40
CA SER A 382 -12.94 25.36 -18.66
C SER A 382 -12.54 26.26 -17.50
N PHE A 383 -12.91 27.54 -17.57
CA PHE A 383 -12.52 28.58 -16.62
C PHE A 383 -12.97 28.26 -15.19
N GLY A 384 -14.14 27.65 -15.02
CA GLY A 384 -14.71 27.27 -13.73
C GLY A 384 -13.88 26.26 -12.97
N SER A 385 -13.73 25.05 -13.51
CA SER A 385 -13.05 23.95 -12.83
C SER A 385 -11.54 24.08 -12.87
N ILE A 386 -10.94 24.44 -14.02
CA ILE A 386 -9.49 24.43 -14.15
C ILE A 386 -8.83 25.55 -13.32
N SER A 387 -9.48 26.70 -13.11
CA SER A 387 -8.89 27.75 -12.26
C SER A 387 -8.74 27.30 -10.81
N VAL A 388 -9.71 26.54 -10.29
CA VAL A 388 -9.71 26.04 -8.91
C VAL A 388 -8.60 24.99 -8.74
N ILE A 389 -8.46 24.08 -9.71
CA ILE A 389 -7.40 23.06 -9.72
C ILE A 389 -6.02 23.71 -9.80
N THR A 390 -5.84 24.62 -10.76
CA THR A 390 -4.56 25.33 -10.97
C THR A 390 -4.19 26.15 -9.74
N GLY A 391 -5.16 26.82 -9.11
CA GLY A 391 -4.97 27.56 -7.85
C GLY A 391 -4.51 26.67 -6.69
N ALA A 392 -4.91 25.40 -6.67
CA ALA A 392 -4.51 24.43 -5.65
C ALA A 392 -3.20 23.68 -5.98
N GLU A 393 -2.85 23.48 -7.25
CA GLU A 393 -1.70 22.66 -7.66
C GLU A 393 -0.42 23.47 -7.97
N THR A 394 -0.55 24.72 -8.42
CA THR A 394 0.60 25.54 -8.89
C THR A 394 1.48 26.17 -7.78
N PRO A 395 0.93 26.57 -6.61
CA PRO A 395 1.73 27.25 -5.61
C PRO A 395 2.87 26.41 -5.01
N HIS A 396 4.00 27.04 -4.73
CA HIS A 396 5.13 26.45 -4.00
C HIS A 396 4.71 26.04 -2.58
N LEU A 397 5.11 24.87 -2.08
CA LEU A 397 4.70 24.32 -0.77
C LEU A 397 4.83 25.33 0.39
N ARG A 398 5.99 26.00 0.51
CA ARG A 398 6.24 27.06 1.52
C ARG A 398 5.36 28.32 1.38
N LEU A 399 5.00 28.72 0.16
CA LEU A 399 4.25 29.96 -0.15
C LEU A 399 2.80 29.66 -0.58
N ARG A 400 2.35 28.42 -0.35
CA ARG A 400 1.12 27.85 -0.90
C ARG A 400 -0.09 28.64 -0.43
N ASP A 401 -0.21 28.79 0.88
CA ASP A 401 -1.31 29.53 1.52
C ASP A 401 -1.41 30.96 0.98
N LYS A 402 -0.27 31.67 0.91
CA LYS A 402 -0.21 33.07 0.46
C LYS A 402 -0.54 33.24 -1.03
N THR A 403 -0.03 32.35 -1.88
CA THR A 403 -0.34 32.38 -3.31
C THR A 403 -1.83 32.12 -3.55
N SER A 404 -2.41 31.16 -2.82
CA SER A 404 -3.84 30.86 -2.86
C SER A 404 -4.67 32.07 -2.42
N VAL A 405 -4.32 32.72 -1.31
CA VAL A 405 -4.98 33.96 -0.85
C VAL A 405 -4.95 35.03 -1.93
N VAL A 406 -3.79 35.31 -2.54
CA VAL A 406 -3.68 36.34 -3.60
C VAL A 406 -4.54 35.98 -4.81
N ALA A 407 -4.54 34.71 -5.26
CA ALA A 407 -5.35 34.28 -6.39
C ALA A 407 -6.85 34.47 -6.11
N TRP A 408 -7.33 34.05 -4.94
CA TRP A 408 -8.73 34.23 -4.53
C TRP A 408 -9.14 35.69 -4.36
N LEU A 409 -8.27 36.53 -3.80
CA LEU A 409 -8.53 37.97 -3.69
C LEU A 409 -8.66 38.62 -5.07
N ILE A 410 -7.79 38.28 -6.02
CA ILE A 410 -7.90 38.78 -7.39
C ILE A 410 -9.21 38.32 -8.04
N ARG A 411 -9.62 37.06 -7.81
CA ARG A 411 -10.92 36.57 -8.27
C ARG A 411 -12.06 37.41 -7.70
N ILE A 412 -12.06 37.68 -6.40
CA ILE A 412 -13.10 38.46 -5.71
C ILE A 412 -13.12 39.92 -6.21
N VAL A 413 -11.96 40.52 -6.45
CA VAL A 413 -11.87 41.88 -7.03
C VAL A 413 -12.46 41.91 -8.45
N CYS A 414 -12.15 40.90 -9.27
CA CYS A 414 -12.72 40.79 -10.61
C CYS A 414 -14.24 40.56 -10.56
N ASP A 415 -14.72 39.70 -9.66
CA ASP A 415 -16.15 39.48 -9.41
C ASP A 415 -16.82 40.79 -9.00
N PHE A 416 -16.24 41.55 -8.08
CA PHE A 416 -16.79 42.85 -7.66
C PHE A 416 -16.88 43.82 -8.84
N ALA A 417 -15.84 43.93 -9.65
CA ALA A 417 -15.83 44.81 -10.82
C ALA A 417 -16.93 44.43 -11.83
N VAL A 418 -17.08 43.13 -12.11
CA VAL A 418 -18.09 42.61 -13.05
C VAL A 418 -19.50 42.78 -12.46
N SER A 419 -19.74 42.28 -11.25
CA SER A 419 -21.04 42.25 -10.60
C SER A 419 -21.57 43.65 -10.25
N TYR A 420 -20.69 44.59 -9.91
CA TYR A 420 -21.07 45.98 -9.69
C TYR A 420 -21.40 46.72 -10.99
N SER A 421 -20.64 46.49 -12.07
CA SER A 421 -20.84 47.20 -13.35
C SER A 421 -22.00 46.65 -14.17
N LEU A 422 -22.30 45.35 -14.05
CA LEU A 422 -23.24 44.65 -14.90
C LEU A 422 -24.69 45.22 -14.89
N PRO A 423 -25.29 45.61 -13.75
CA PRO A 423 -26.60 46.27 -13.75
C PRO A 423 -26.64 47.56 -14.60
N TYR A 424 -25.56 48.34 -14.59
CA TYR A 424 -25.43 49.56 -15.39
C TYR A 424 -25.21 49.26 -16.88
N LEU A 425 -24.65 48.10 -17.21
CA LEU A 425 -24.54 47.63 -18.59
C LEU A 425 -25.89 47.14 -19.14
N LEU A 426 -26.76 46.60 -18.28
CA LEU A 426 -28.01 45.93 -18.67
C LEU A 426 -29.27 46.80 -18.63
N LYS A 427 -29.36 47.81 -17.74
CA LYS A 427 -30.59 48.61 -17.56
C LYS A 427 -30.47 50.03 -18.13
N ALA A 428 -31.55 50.52 -18.74
CA ALA A 428 -31.72 51.93 -19.09
C ALA A 428 -31.86 52.81 -17.82
N PRO A 429 -31.36 54.07 -17.79
CA PRO A 429 -30.90 54.88 -18.93
C PRO A 429 -29.37 54.83 -19.21
N TYR A 430 -28.66 53.81 -18.71
CA TYR A 430 -27.20 53.73 -18.85
C TYR A 430 -26.78 53.15 -20.22
N ALA A 431 -26.08 52.01 -20.26
CA ALA A 431 -25.54 51.50 -21.52
C ALA A 431 -26.53 50.66 -22.35
N ASP A 432 -27.57 50.11 -21.70
CA ASP A 432 -28.65 49.30 -22.32
C ASP A 432 -28.18 48.26 -23.35
N LEU A 433 -27.08 47.57 -23.04
CA LEU A 433 -26.44 46.64 -23.98
C LEU A 433 -27.21 45.33 -24.11
N GLN A 434 -28.08 44.99 -23.15
CA GLN A 434 -28.86 43.74 -23.14
C GLN A 434 -27.98 42.52 -23.45
N SER A 435 -28.33 41.67 -24.44
CA SER A 435 -27.51 40.52 -24.83
C SER A 435 -26.18 40.88 -25.50
N LYS A 436 -25.99 42.14 -25.98
CA LYS A 436 -24.72 42.58 -26.62
C LYS A 436 -23.54 42.61 -25.65
N VAL A 437 -23.80 42.57 -24.34
CA VAL A 437 -22.77 42.34 -23.32
C VAL A 437 -21.96 41.06 -23.59
N GLY A 438 -22.55 40.09 -24.32
CA GLY A 438 -21.84 38.91 -24.84
C GLY A 438 -20.61 39.22 -25.69
N PHE A 439 -20.54 40.36 -26.38
CA PHE A 439 -19.32 40.76 -27.12
C PHE A 439 -18.17 41.15 -26.19
N ILE A 440 -18.47 41.79 -25.06
CA ILE A 440 -17.47 42.19 -24.06
C ILE A 440 -16.88 40.93 -23.42
N TYR A 441 -17.73 40.09 -22.83
CA TYR A 441 -17.26 38.89 -22.14
C TYR A 441 -16.73 37.82 -23.10
N GLY A 442 -17.27 37.72 -24.32
CA GLY A 442 -16.75 36.84 -25.36
C GLY A 442 -15.33 37.23 -25.78
N SER A 443 -15.05 38.53 -25.92
CA SER A 443 -13.69 39.01 -26.23
C SER A 443 -12.70 38.77 -25.09
N LEU A 444 -13.14 38.95 -23.84
CA LEU A 444 -12.33 38.62 -22.66
C LEU A 444 -12.10 37.11 -22.51
N ALA A 445 -13.08 36.28 -22.87
CA ALA A 445 -12.92 34.82 -22.94
C ALA A 445 -11.93 34.40 -24.02
N ALA A 446 -11.96 35.02 -25.20
CA ALA A 446 -10.98 34.79 -26.26
C ALA A 446 -9.56 35.11 -25.78
N LEU A 447 -9.39 36.25 -25.08
CA LEU A 447 -8.11 36.61 -24.47
C LEU A 447 -7.68 35.59 -23.41
N GLY A 448 -8.62 35.09 -22.59
CA GLY A 448 -8.37 34.03 -21.62
C GLY A 448 -7.86 32.74 -22.26
N VAL A 449 -8.44 32.32 -23.39
CA VAL A 449 -7.98 31.15 -24.17
C VAL A 449 -6.55 31.36 -24.70
N VAL A 450 -6.26 32.54 -25.26
CA VAL A 450 -4.92 32.89 -25.74
C VAL A 450 -3.91 32.85 -24.59
N CYS A 451 -4.22 33.49 -23.47
CA CYS A 451 -3.39 33.48 -22.28
C CYS A 451 -3.16 32.05 -21.76
N GLY A 452 -4.20 31.23 -21.69
CA GLY A 452 -4.09 29.82 -21.32
C GLY A 452 -3.18 29.02 -22.27
N TYR A 453 -3.23 29.30 -23.58
CA TYR A 453 -2.38 28.64 -24.56
C TYR A 453 -0.88 28.93 -24.36
N PHE A 454 -0.51 30.13 -23.89
CA PHE A 454 0.88 30.51 -23.64
C PHE A 454 1.38 30.13 -22.24
N PHE A 455 0.55 30.33 -21.21
CA PHE A 455 1.03 30.35 -19.82
C PHE A 455 0.57 29.17 -18.96
N LEU A 456 -0.51 28.45 -19.33
CA LEU A 456 -1.03 27.35 -18.51
C LEU A 456 -0.15 26.09 -18.68
N PRO A 457 0.50 25.59 -17.60
CA PRO A 457 1.27 24.35 -17.65
C PRO A 457 0.36 23.11 -17.60
N GLU A 458 0.89 21.96 -18.01
CA GLU A 458 0.24 20.67 -17.77
C GLU A 458 0.72 20.09 -16.43
N LEU A 459 -0.22 19.68 -15.57
CA LEU A 459 0.03 19.29 -14.17
C LEU A 459 -0.41 17.84 -13.87
N THR A 460 -1.03 17.16 -14.83
CA THR A 460 -1.61 15.83 -14.63
C THR A 460 -0.60 14.76 -14.21
N GLY A 461 -0.96 13.98 -13.18
CA GLY A 461 -0.22 12.79 -12.75
C GLY A 461 1.07 13.07 -11.98
N ARG A 462 1.34 14.32 -11.58
CA ARG A 462 2.58 14.75 -10.93
C ARG A 462 2.37 15.05 -9.44
N SER A 463 3.32 14.67 -8.60
CA SER A 463 3.30 15.11 -7.19
C SER A 463 3.61 16.61 -7.10
N LEU A 464 3.28 17.24 -5.97
CA LEU A 464 3.57 18.67 -5.78
C LEU A 464 5.09 18.93 -5.72
N GLU A 465 5.85 17.91 -5.31
CA GLU A 465 7.29 17.88 -5.16
C GLU A 465 8.01 17.73 -6.52
N GLU A 466 7.44 16.96 -7.44
CA GLU A 466 7.96 16.88 -8.81
C GLU A 466 7.69 18.16 -9.59
N LEU A 467 6.50 18.75 -9.42
CA LEU A 467 6.22 20.07 -9.96
C LEU A 467 7.23 21.10 -9.43
N GLU A 468 7.57 21.04 -8.14
CA GLU A 468 8.60 21.89 -7.53
C GLU A 468 9.94 21.80 -8.26
N GLU A 469 10.42 20.58 -8.51
CA GLU A 469 11.66 20.35 -9.25
C GLU A 469 11.61 20.95 -10.67
N MET A 470 10.51 20.75 -11.39
CA MET A 470 10.32 21.27 -12.75
C MET A 470 10.37 22.81 -12.79
N TRP A 471 9.76 23.44 -11.80
CA TRP A 471 9.79 24.89 -11.65
C TRP A 471 11.21 25.38 -11.31
N GLN A 472 11.93 24.71 -10.41
CA GLN A 472 13.32 25.06 -10.06
C GLN A 472 14.25 24.97 -11.27
N ARG A 473 14.07 23.95 -12.12
CA ARG A 473 14.79 23.79 -13.40
C ARG A 473 14.33 24.76 -14.50
N ARG A 474 13.39 25.66 -14.22
CA ARG A 474 12.89 26.74 -15.12
C ARG A 474 12.34 26.24 -16.46
N ILE A 475 11.69 25.08 -16.47
CA ILE A 475 11.13 24.51 -17.70
C ILE A 475 10.01 25.42 -18.27
N PRO A 476 9.90 25.61 -19.59
CA PRO A 476 8.78 26.32 -20.21
C PRO A 476 7.44 25.58 -19.98
N ALA A 477 6.35 26.30 -19.68
CA ALA A 477 5.06 25.70 -19.29
C ALA A 477 4.51 24.75 -20.37
N ARG A 478 4.88 25.00 -21.62
CA ARG A 478 4.51 24.19 -22.79
C ARG A 478 5.19 22.84 -22.87
N LYS A 479 6.36 22.69 -22.24
CA LYS A 479 7.17 21.46 -22.24
C LYS A 479 7.02 20.66 -20.95
N PHE A 480 6.07 21.02 -20.09
CA PHE A 480 5.82 20.29 -18.84
C PHE A 480 5.37 18.85 -19.10
N SER A 481 4.61 18.60 -20.17
CA SER A 481 4.20 17.25 -20.57
C SER A 481 5.36 16.35 -20.99
N ASP A 482 6.37 16.94 -21.65
CA ASP A 482 7.44 16.19 -22.34
C ASP A 482 8.63 15.92 -21.43
N TRP A 483 8.66 16.56 -20.27
CA TRP A 483 9.77 16.46 -19.34
C TRP A 483 9.73 15.15 -18.53
N ARG A 484 10.90 14.53 -18.40
CA ARG A 484 11.18 13.40 -17.51
C ARG A 484 12.44 13.73 -16.70
N SER A 485 12.48 13.32 -15.43
CA SER A 485 13.67 13.49 -14.59
C SER A 485 14.85 12.70 -15.15
N GLU A 486 16.04 13.32 -15.24
CA GLU A 486 17.27 12.70 -15.74
C GLU A 486 18.05 11.94 -14.65
N VAL A 487 17.60 11.97 -13.39
CA VAL A 487 18.24 11.27 -12.27
C VAL A 487 17.25 10.24 -11.73
N ASP A 488 17.46 8.96 -12.07
CA ASP A 488 16.75 7.84 -11.45
C ASP A 488 17.04 7.85 -9.93
N GLY A 489 16.09 8.41 -9.15
CA GLY A 489 16.13 8.39 -7.69
C GLY A 489 16.07 9.73 -6.95
N SER A 490 15.76 10.86 -7.60
CA SER A 490 15.48 12.12 -6.88
C SER A 490 14.29 11.96 -5.91
N ILE A 491 14.34 12.65 -4.77
CA ILE A 491 13.32 12.55 -3.70
C ILE A 491 11.92 12.87 -4.23
N SER A 492 11.81 13.85 -5.12
CA SER A 492 10.58 14.28 -5.83
C SER A 492 10.02 13.19 -6.75
N THR A 493 10.87 12.49 -7.51
CA THR A 493 10.43 11.36 -8.35
C THR A 493 10.03 10.16 -7.49
N LYS A 494 10.73 9.89 -6.37
CA LYS A 494 10.35 8.85 -5.40
C LYS A 494 9.01 9.14 -4.72
N VAL A 495 8.75 10.38 -4.29
CA VAL A 495 7.45 10.79 -3.73
C VAL A 495 6.34 10.62 -4.77
N THR A 496 6.56 11.01 -6.03
CA THR A 496 5.59 10.75 -7.10
C THR A 496 5.42 9.26 -7.40
N GLN A 497 6.47 8.46 -7.34
CA GLN A 497 6.42 7.02 -7.54
C GLN A 497 5.79 6.27 -6.35
N LEU A 498 5.76 6.85 -5.15
CA LEU A 498 5.09 6.34 -3.95
C LEU A 498 3.63 6.80 -3.85
N GLU A 499 3.33 8.06 -4.18
CA GLU A 499 1.95 8.57 -4.32
C GLU A 499 1.27 8.00 -5.59
N GLY A 500 2.04 7.73 -6.63
CA GLY A 500 1.66 7.14 -7.92
C GLY A 500 1.92 5.64 -8.03
N GLN A 501 2.20 4.98 -6.89
CA GLN A 501 2.55 3.57 -6.78
C GLN A 501 1.37 2.60 -7.04
N SER A 502 0.51 2.95 -7.99
CA SER A 502 -0.42 2.01 -8.59
C SER A 502 -0.10 1.67 -10.04
N GLU A 503 0.65 2.46 -10.83
CA GLU A 503 0.71 2.22 -12.29
C GLU A 503 2.07 2.15 -12.99
N GLU A 504 3.17 2.73 -12.51
CA GLU A 504 4.49 2.48 -13.15
C GLU A 504 4.97 1.02 -12.93
N ASN A 505 4.39 0.36 -11.91
CA ASN A 505 4.47 -1.09 -11.70
C ASN A 505 3.45 -1.89 -12.53
N LEU A 506 2.48 -1.26 -13.20
CA LEU A 506 1.39 -1.92 -13.90
C LEU A 506 1.52 -1.88 -15.43
N GLU A 507 2.34 -1.04 -16.06
CA GLU A 507 2.54 -1.12 -17.53
C GLU A 507 3.73 -2.02 -17.90
N ARG A 508 4.85 -1.96 -17.17
CA ARG A 508 5.89 -3.01 -17.21
C ARG A 508 5.37 -4.32 -16.59
N GLY A 509 4.64 -4.18 -15.48
CA GLY A 509 3.87 -5.26 -14.85
C GLY A 509 2.61 -5.71 -15.60
N LYS A 510 2.14 -5.08 -16.69
CA LYS A 510 1.05 -5.67 -17.51
C LYS A 510 1.61 -6.76 -18.42
N GLY A 511 2.88 -6.69 -18.80
CA GLY A 511 3.61 -7.82 -19.38
C GLY A 511 4.05 -8.82 -18.31
N GLU A 512 4.63 -8.32 -17.21
CA GLU A 512 5.30 -9.12 -16.19
C GLU A 512 4.33 -9.70 -15.12
N ALA A 513 3.33 -8.97 -14.62
CA ALA A 513 2.29 -9.55 -13.75
C ALA A 513 1.27 -10.43 -14.51
N THR A 514 1.16 -10.32 -15.85
CA THR A 514 0.32 -11.25 -16.63
C THR A 514 0.88 -12.66 -16.62
N HIS A 515 2.20 -12.84 -16.76
CA HIS A 515 2.80 -14.18 -16.72
C HIS A 515 2.69 -14.79 -15.31
N VAL A 516 2.94 -14.01 -14.25
CA VAL A 516 2.78 -14.47 -12.86
C VAL A 516 1.32 -14.84 -12.55
N ARG A 517 0.37 -13.98 -12.94
CA ARG A 517 -1.06 -14.25 -12.78
C ARG A 517 -1.48 -15.52 -13.53
N GLN A 518 -1.00 -15.68 -14.77
CA GLN A 518 -1.29 -16.86 -15.58
C GLN A 518 -0.69 -18.12 -14.95
N ALA A 519 0.54 -18.05 -14.42
CA ALA A 519 1.18 -19.14 -13.70
C ALA A 519 0.36 -19.57 -12.48
N ILE A 520 -0.02 -18.63 -11.59
CA ILE A 520 -0.84 -18.94 -10.42
C ILE A 520 -2.20 -19.54 -10.84
N GLY A 521 -2.82 -19.00 -11.89
CA GLY A 521 -4.08 -19.51 -12.44
C GLY A 521 -3.97 -20.95 -12.95
N LYS A 522 -2.94 -21.24 -13.75
CA LYS A 522 -2.66 -22.59 -14.28
C LYS A 522 -2.44 -23.61 -13.17
N ALA A 523 -1.60 -23.28 -12.17
CA ALA A 523 -1.32 -24.18 -11.05
C ALA A 523 -2.59 -24.51 -10.26
N ARG A 524 -3.46 -23.52 -10.02
CA ARG A 524 -4.77 -23.73 -9.37
C ARG A 524 -5.70 -24.60 -10.19
N THR A 525 -5.83 -24.34 -11.50
CA THR A 525 -6.67 -25.15 -12.38
C THR A 525 -6.19 -26.59 -12.44
N ALA A 526 -4.87 -26.80 -12.54
CA ALA A 526 -4.28 -28.13 -12.56
C ALA A 526 -4.52 -28.89 -11.25
N PHE A 527 -4.34 -28.24 -10.09
CA PHE A 527 -4.64 -28.87 -8.80
C PHE A 527 -6.13 -29.20 -8.65
N ALA A 528 -7.01 -28.26 -9.02
CA ALA A 528 -8.47 -28.44 -8.95
C ALA A 528 -8.99 -29.59 -9.82
N SER A 529 -8.28 -29.93 -10.91
CA SER A 529 -8.61 -31.12 -11.73
C SER A 529 -8.41 -32.45 -10.99
N GLY A 530 -7.67 -32.45 -9.88
CA GLY A 530 -7.33 -33.64 -9.09
C GLY A 530 -6.19 -34.47 -9.67
N ARG A 531 -5.65 -34.14 -10.85
CA ARG A 531 -4.62 -34.96 -11.53
C ARG A 531 -3.33 -35.13 -10.72
N THR A 532 -2.94 -34.09 -9.98
CA THR A 532 -1.71 -34.08 -9.16
C THR A 532 -1.79 -35.04 -7.98
N LYS A 533 -3.00 -35.48 -7.59
CA LYS A 533 -3.20 -36.39 -6.46
C LYS A 533 -2.77 -37.83 -6.77
N THR A 534 -2.78 -38.24 -8.03
CA THR A 534 -2.48 -39.63 -8.45
C THR A 534 -1.00 -39.96 -8.25
N LYS A 535 -0.69 -41.18 -7.78
CA LYS A 535 0.71 -41.59 -7.58
C LYS A 535 1.44 -41.71 -8.92
N GLU A 536 0.73 -42.04 -10.00
CA GLU A 536 1.26 -42.08 -11.36
C GLU A 536 1.83 -40.72 -11.77
N TRP A 537 1.05 -39.64 -11.59
CA TRP A 537 1.51 -38.28 -11.90
C TRP A 537 2.75 -37.91 -11.08
N ARG A 538 2.73 -38.18 -9.76
CA ARG A 538 3.87 -37.87 -8.87
C ARG A 538 5.15 -38.59 -9.31
N ARG A 539 5.08 -39.90 -9.58
CA ARG A 539 6.23 -40.68 -10.08
C ARG A 539 6.72 -40.17 -11.42
N HIS A 540 5.80 -39.81 -12.32
CA HIS A 540 6.17 -39.28 -13.62
C HIS A 540 6.93 -37.96 -13.50
N GLN A 541 6.42 -37.01 -12.72
CA GLN A 541 7.08 -35.73 -12.48
C GLN A 541 8.45 -35.88 -11.80
N LEU A 542 8.58 -36.76 -10.79
CA LEU A 542 9.86 -37.03 -10.13
C LEU A 542 10.90 -37.61 -11.11
N LYS A 543 10.50 -38.56 -11.97
CA LYS A 543 11.40 -39.09 -13.02
C LYS A 543 11.80 -38.01 -14.02
N ARG A 544 10.87 -37.14 -14.43
CA ARG A 544 11.16 -36.00 -15.32
C ARG A 544 12.09 -34.98 -14.66
N ALA A 545 11.92 -34.71 -13.37
CA ALA A 545 12.83 -33.85 -12.61
C ALA A 545 14.25 -34.42 -12.55
N TRP A 546 14.40 -35.75 -12.40
CA TRP A 546 15.72 -36.39 -12.44
C TRP A 546 16.40 -36.19 -13.80
N TRP A 547 15.68 -36.46 -14.90
CA TRP A 547 16.19 -36.25 -16.26
C TRP A 547 16.45 -34.77 -16.58
N MET A 548 15.63 -33.85 -16.08
CA MET A 548 15.87 -32.40 -16.23
C MET A 548 17.24 -32.02 -15.69
N VAL A 549 17.60 -32.55 -14.52
CA VAL A 549 18.90 -32.30 -13.88
C VAL A 549 20.03 -33.02 -14.62
N GLU A 550 19.83 -34.27 -15.02
CA GLU A 550 20.83 -35.08 -15.73
C GLU A 550 21.17 -34.53 -17.11
N ASP A 551 20.16 -34.22 -17.93
CA ASP A 551 20.32 -33.77 -19.31
C ASP A 551 20.93 -32.35 -19.39
N ASN A 552 20.76 -31.54 -18.33
CA ASN A 552 21.29 -30.18 -18.25
C ASN A 552 22.46 -30.04 -17.28
N LYS A 553 23.05 -31.14 -16.81
CA LYS A 553 24.05 -31.16 -15.73
C LYS A 553 25.23 -30.21 -15.97
N GLU A 554 25.84 -30.27 -17.16
CA GLU A 554 26.96 -29.39 -17.52
C GLU A 554 26.54 -27.92 -17.61
N ARG A 555 25.31 -27.64 -18.06
CA ARG A 555 24.75 -26.29 -18.11
C ARG A 555 24.50 -25.74 -16.71
N LEU A 556 24.01 -26.59 -15.80
CA LEU A 556 23.81 -26.25 -14.39
C LEU A 556 25.14 -25.94 -13.71
N PHE A 557 26.18 -26.74 -13.94
CA PHE A 557 27.52 -26.43 -13.44
C PHE A 557 28.04 -25.09 -13.98
N ALA A 558 27.88 -24.83 -15.28
CA ALA A 558 28.29 -23.56 -15.87
C ALA A 558 27.53 -22.36 -15.28
N ALA A 559 26.22 -22.48 -15.06
CA ALA A 559 25.41 -21.43 -14.46
C ALA A 559 25.80 -21.16 -13.00
N ILE A 560 25.96 -22.21 -12.19
CA ILE A 560 26.41 -22.10 -10.80
C ILE A 560 27.82 -21.47 -10.73
N HIS A 561 28.72 -21.86 -11.63
CA HIS A 561 30.05 -21.27 -11.73
C HIS A 561 29.99 -19.78 -12.12
N ALA A 562 29.10 -19.40 -13.04
CA ALA A 562 28.97 -17.99 -13.43
C ALA A 562 28.51 -17.09 -12.28
N ASP A 563 27.57 -17.57 -11.46
CA ASP A 563 27.03 -16.79 -10.34
C ASP A 563 27.97 -16.75 -9.11
N LEU A 564 28.61 -17.88 -8.78
CA LEU A 564 29.33 -18.05 -7.51
C LEU A 564 30.81 -18.42 -7.65
N ASN A 565 31.34 -18.59 -8.86
CA ASN A 565 32.65 -19.20 -9.11
C ASN A 565 32.79 -20.61 -8.47
N LYS A 566 31.67 -21.29 -8.20
CA LYS A 566 31.68 -22.56 -7.49
C LYS A 566 32.25 -23.66 -8.37
N HIS A 567 33.12 -24.48 -7.80
CA HIS A 567 33.78 -25.55 -8.54
C HIS A 567 32.81 -26.69 -8.87
N LYS A 568 32.95 -27.29 -10.05
CA LYS A 568 32.06 -28.37 -10.53
C LYS A 568 31.90 -29.52 -9.53
N LEU A 569 32.98 -29.94 -8.86
CA LEU A 569 32.92 -31.02 -7.87
C LEU A 569 32.20 -30.61 -6.58
N GLU A 570 32.33 -29.34 -6.16
CA GLU A 570 31.59 -28.80 -5.02
C GLU A 570 30.09 -28.70 -5.35
N SER A 571 29.75 -28.20 -6.55
CA SER A 571 28.37 -28.21 -7.07
C SER A 571 27.81 -29.63 -7.23
N MET A 572 28.64 -30.61 -7.60
CA MET A 572 28.20 -32.01 -7.69
C MET A 572 27.85 -32.57 -6.32
N LEU A 573 28.63 -32.26 -5.29
CA LEU A 573 28.39 -32.75 -3.94
C LEU A 573 27.17 -32.08 -3.30
N GLU A 574 27.08 -30.75 -3.38
CA GLU A 574 26.12 -29.98 -2.59
C GLU A 574 24.83 -29.64 -3.35
N ASP A 575 24.87 -29.42 -4.66
CA ASP A 575 23.69 -29.04 -5.44
C ASP A 575 23.10 -30.22 -6.20
N ILE A 576 23.86 -30.74 -7.17
CA ILE A 576 23.34 -31.63 -8.21
C ILE A 576 23.20 -33.07 -7.73
N GLY A 577 24.27 -33.65 -7.18
CA GLY A 577 24.29 -35.03 -6.73
C GLY A 577 23.38 -35.25 -5.53
N ALA A 578 23.35 -34.31 -4.58
CA ALA A 578 22.43 -34.32 -3.45
C ALA A 578 20.96 -34.35 -3.91
N LEU A 579 20.58 -33.46 -4.85
CA LEU A 579 19.23 -33.43 -5.42
C LEU A 579 18.88 -34.72 -6.17
N GLN A 580 19.78 -35.23 -7.02
CA GLN A 580 19.54 -36.48 -7.76
C GLN A 580 19.32 -37.66 -6.81
N GLN A 581 20.09 -37.77 -5.73
CA GLN A 581 19.91 -38.80 -4.71
C GLN A 581 18.57 -38.64 -3.99
N ASP A 582 18.17 -37.41 -3.64
CA ASP A 582 16.89 -37.15 -2.98
C ASP A 582 15.69 -37.51 -3.87
N ILE A 583 15.77 -37.25 -5.19
CA ILE A 583 14.74 -37.65 -6.16
C ILE A 583 14.60 -39.18 -6.21
N LEU A 584 15.71 -39.90 -6.35
CA LEU A 584 15.70 -41.37 -6.40
C LEU A 584 15.20 -41.97 -5.08
N ARG A 585 15.62 -41.40 -3.94
CA ARG A 585 15.17 -41.79 -2.61
C ARG A 585 13.65 -41.60 -2.47
N THR A 586 13.15 -40.45 -2.91
CA THR A 586 11.72 -40.12 -2.87
C THR A 586 10.91 -41.05 -3.77
N LEU A 587 11.44 -41.42 -4.94
CA LEU A 587 10.81 -42.41 -5.84
C LEU A 587 10.70 -43.80 -5.19
N ASP A 588 11.78 -44.26 -4.55
CA ASP A 588 11.83 -45.54 -3.82
C ASP A 588 10.82 -45.58 -2.67
N LYS A 589 10.71 -44.47 -1.93
CA LYS A 589 9.89 -44.39 -0.71
C LYS A 589 8.50 -43.80 -0.88
N LEU A 590 8.12 -43.40 -2.09
CA LEU A 590 6.86 -42.68 -2.33
C LEU A 590 5.66 -43.41 -1.75
N ASP A 591 5.56 -44.73 -1.94
CA ASP A 591 4.43 -45.51 -1.42
C ASP A 591 4.40 -45.60 0.10
N GLU A 592 5.56 -45.78 0.71
CA GLU A 592 5.72 -45.89 2.16
C GLU A 592 5.38 -44.56 2.84
N TRP A 593 5.97 -43.46 2.36
CA TRP A 593 5.84 -42.16 2.99
C TRP A 593 4.45 -41.55 2.80
N THR A 594 3.77 -41.84 1.69
CA THR A 594 2.38 -41.37 1.42
C THR A 594 1.30 -42.32 1.93
N LYS A 595 1.66 -43.44 2.57
CA LYS A 595 0.69 -44.43 3.07
C LYS A 595 -0.22 -43.82 4.15
N ASP A 596 -1.50 -44.15 4.08
CA ASP A 596 -2.47 -43.82 5.12
C ASP A 596 -2.11 -44.49 6.45
N GLU A 597 -2.32 -43.76 7.55
CA GLU A 597 -2.00 -44.19 8.91
C GLU A 597 -3.27 -44.64 9.64
N LYS A 598 -3.13 -45.60 10.55
CA LYS A 598 -4.25 -46.16 11.33
C LYS A 598 -3.97 -45.94 12.81
N PRO A 599 -4.80 -45.14 13.52
CA PRO A 599 -4.70 -45.00 14.97
C PRO A 599 -4.85 -46.35 15.69
N THR A 600 -4.46 -46.38 16.98
CA THR A 600 -4.58 -47.58 17.80
C THR A 600 -6.00 -48.14 17.79
N ARG A 601 -6.11 -49.43 17.50
CA ARG A 601 -7.37 -50.18 17.51
C ARG A 601 -7.83 -50.57 18.92
N LYS A 602 -7.06 -50.20 19.96
CA LYS A 602 -7.47 -50.38 21.37
C LYS A 602 -8.59 -49.41 21.77
N ASP A 603 -8.69 -48.27 21.09
CA ASP A 603 -9.80 -47.34 21.28
C ASP A 603 -11.05 -47.88 20.53
N PRO A 604 -12.21 -48.01 21.21
CA PRO A 604 -13.40 -48.59 20.60
C PRO A 604 -13.90 -47.84 19.36
N ILE A 605 -13.81 -46.50 19.35
CA ILE A 605 -14.24 -45.68 18.21
C ILE A 605 -13.31 -45.94 17.02
N ASN A 606 -12.00 -46.01 17.26
CA ASN A 606 -11.04 -46.34 16.22
C ASN A 606 -11.23 -47.75 15.66
N PHE A 607 -11.56 -48.74 16.49
CA PHE A 607 -11.82 -50.09 16.01
C PHE A 607 -13.11 -50.18 15.19
N PHE A 608 -14.25 -49.87 15.80
CA PHE A 608 -15.57 -50.04 15.17
C PHE A 608 -15.83 -49.03 14.05
N GLY A 609 -15.35 -47.80 14.19
CA GLY A 609 -15.45 -46.76 13.15
C GLY A 609 -14.45 -46.93 12.03
N GLY A 610 -13.52 -47.89 12.10
CA GLY A 610 -12.58 -48.11 11.00
C GLY A 610 -11.65 -46.91 10.76
N THR A 611 -11.35 -46.09 11.78
CA THR A 611 -10.63 -44.80 11.63
C THR A 611 -9.32 -44.92 10.86
N VAL A 612 -9.08 -43.95 9.97
CA VAL A 612 -7.88 -43.79 9.15
C VAL A 612 -7.49 -42.32 9.10
N VAL A 613 -6.18 -42.05 9.10
CA VAL A 613 -5.57 -40.74 8.92
C VAL A 613 -4.88 -40.71 7.55
N ARG A 614 -5.42 -39.93 6.62
CA ARG A 614 -4.90 -39.79 5.26
C ARG A 614 -3.92 -38.63 5.15
N LYS A 615 -2.90 -38.77 4.30
CA LYS A 615 -1.98 -37.68 3.93
C LYS A 615 -2.46 -37.06 2.62
N GLU A 616 -3.07 -35.88 2.69
CA GLU A 616 -3.59 -35.18 1.52
C GLU A 616 -2.70 -33.96 1.19
N PRO A 617 -2.45 -33.64 -0.10
CA PRO A 617 -1.69 -32.45 -0.46
C PRO A 617 -2.40 -31.18 0.01
N LEU A 618 -1.62 -30.18 0.46
CA LEU A 618 -2.16 -28.89 0.89
C LEU A 618 -2.88 -28.15 -0.25
N GLY A 619 -2.31 -28.15 -1.46
CA GLY A 619 -2.90 -27.47 -2.60
C GLY A 619 -1.89 -26.91 -3.58
N VAL A 620 -1.96 -25.59 -3.80
CA VAL A 620 -0.97 -24.85 -4.59
C VAL A 620 0.07 -24.23 -3.66
N SER A 621 1.32 -24.66 -3.79
CA SER A 621 2.43 -24.19 -2.98
C SER A 621 3.26 -23.12 -3.70
N LEU A 622 3.74 -22.11 -2.97
CA LEU A 622 4.77 -21.19 -3.44
C LEU A 622 6.11 -21.64 -2.87
N ILE A 623 7.13 -21.83 -3.70
CA ILE A 623 8.48 -22.19 -3.26
C ILE A 623 9.45 -21.11 -3.72
N ILE A 624 10.12 -20.46 -2.78
CA ILE A 624 11.04 -19.36 -3.01
C ILE A 624 12.45 -19.81 -2.64
N GLY A 625 13.31 -19.96 -3.66
CA GLY A 625 14.69 -20.43 -3.50
C GLY A 625 15.67 -19.32 -3.10
N ALA A 626 16.74 -19.71 -2.41
CA ALA A 626 17.88 -18.84 -2.09
C ALA A 626 18.96 -18.91 -3.18
N TRP A 627 19.97 -18.05 -3.11
CA TRP A 627 21.00 -17.89 -4.14
C TRP A 627 22.29 -18.66 -3.88
N ASN A 628 22.53 -19.11 -2.65
CA ASN A 628 23.80 -19.72 -2.26
C ASN A 628 23.93 -21.19 -2.70
N LEU A 629 22.81 -21.92 -2.74
CA LEU A 629 22.67 -23.24 -3.36
C LEU A 629 21.45 -23.18 -4.29
N PRO A 630 21.55 -22.44 -5.42
CA PRO A 630 20.39 -21.94 -6.15
C PRO A 630 19.58 -23.03 -6.84
N ILE A 631 20.19 -24.19 -7.08
CA ILE A 631 19.51 -25.35 -7.66
C ILE A 631 18.87 -26.19 -6.55
N LEU A 632 19.64 -26.55 -5.52
CA LEU A 632 19.15 -27.40 -4.43
C LEU A 632 17.97 -26.76 -3.69
N LEU A 633 18.11 -25.51 -3.25
CA LEU A 633 17.14 -24.85 -2.36
C LEU A 633 15.84 -24.44 -3.06
N LEU A 634 15.76 -24.59 -4.38
CA LEU A 634 14.51 -24.47 -5.13
C LEU A 634 13.92 -25.85 -5.44
N LEU A 635 14.74 -26.78 -5.91
CA LEU A 635 14.26 -28.04 -6.47
C LEU A 635 14.05 -29.13 -5.39
N GLN A 636 14.78 -29.11 -4.28
CA GLN A 636 14.57 -30.08 -3.20
C GLN A 636 13.18 -29.91 -2.54
N PRO A 637 12.71 -28.69 -2.21
CA PRO A 637 11.33 -28.49 -1.78
C PRO A 637 10.30 -28.81 -2.89
N MET A 638 10.63 -28.56 -4.17
CA MET A 638 9.78 -28.96 -5.31
C MET A 638 9.56 -30.49 -5.34
N VAL A 639 10.62 -31.28 -5.12
CA VAL A 639 10.55 -32.75 -5.06
C VAL A 639 9.59 -33.20 -3.96
N ALA A 640 9.70 -32.59 -2.77
CA ALA A 640 8.80 -32.87 -1.65
C ALA A 640 7.33 -32.49 -1.96
N ALA A 641 7.10 -31.33 -2.58
CA ALA A 641 5.76 -30.86 -2.99
C ALA A 641 5.13 -31.77 -4.06
N ILE A 642 5.91 -32.22 -5.05
CA ILE A 642 5.47 -33.20 -6.05
C ILE A 642 5.09 -34.52 -5.36
N ALA A 643 5.92 -35.01 -4.45
CA ALA A 643 5.68 -36.26 -3.74
C ALA A 643 4.45 -36.19 -2.82
N ALA A 644 4.14 -35.02 -2.25
CA ALA A 644 2.88 -34.76 -1.53
C ALA A 644 1.65 -34.67 -2.45
N GLY A 645 1.84 -34.31 -3.73
CA GLY A 645 0.80 -34.17 -4.74
C GLY A 645 0.27 -32.74 -4.91
N CYS A 646 1.06 -31.75 -4.51
CA CYS A 646 0.75 -30.33 -4.68
C CYS A 646 0.97 -29.88 -6.13
N ALA A 647 0.26 -28.84 -6.55
CA ALA A 647 0.72 -27.98 -7.63
C ALA A 647 1.60 -26.87 -7.04
N MET A 648 2.42 -26.20 -7.85
CA MET A 648 3.35 -25.21 -7.32
C MET A 648 3.74 -24.09 -8.29
N VAL A 649 4.11 -22.96 -7.69
CA VAL A 649 4.82 -21.85 -8.34
C VAL A 649 6.21 -21.78 -7.71
N LEU A 650 7.23 -21.88 -8.55
CA LEU A 650 8.65 -21.84 -8.20
C LEU A 650 9.19 -20.46 -8.52
N LYS A 651 9.90 -19.87 -7.56
CA LYS A 651 10.59 -18.59 -7.71
C LYS A 651 12.09 -18.79 -7.43
N PRO A 652 12.94 -18.92 -8.46
CA PRO A 652 14.39 -18.94 -8.28
C PRO A 652 14.90 -17.59 -7.74
N SER A 653 16.08 -17.58 -7.14
CA SER A 653 16.66 -16.33 -6.62
C SER A 653 17.11 -15.41 -7.74
N ASP A 654 16.75 -14.13 -7.66
CA ASP A 654 17.13 -13.06 -8.59
C ASP A 654 18.58 -12.56 -8.35
N VAL A 655 19.25 -13.08 -7.33
CA VAL A 655 20.68 -12.85 -7.09
C VAL A 655 21.56 -13.82 -7.89
N ALA A 656 21.11 -15.06 -8.11
CA ALA A 656 21.81 -16.06 -8.92
C ALA A 656 21.22 -16.09 -10.34
N VAL A 657 21.56 -15.06 -11.12
CA VAL A 657 20.90 -14.74 -12.39
C VAL A 657 21.09 -15.84 -13.43
N ALA A 658 22.32 -16.36 -13.59
CA ALA A 658 22.57 -17.41 -14.57
C ALA A 658 21.80 -18.70 -14.24
N CYS A 659 21.73 -19.05 -12.95
CA CYS A 659 20.92 -20.18 -12.47
C CYS A 659 19.42 -19.94 -12.67
N GLN A 660 18.92 -18.75 -12.34
CA GLN A 660 17.52 -18.38 -12.55
C GLN A 660 17.14 -18.50 -14.02
N ASP A 661 17.93 -17.93 -14.93
CA ASP A 661 17.64 -17.90 -16.35
C ASP A 661 17.62 -19.32 -16.93
N LEU A 662 18.58 -20.16 -16.53
CA LEU A 662 18.60 -21.58 -16.92
C LEU A 662 17.38 -22.34 -16.38
N LEU A 663 17.03 -22.16 -15.10
CA LEU A 663 15.86 -22.82 -14.49
C LEU A 663 14.54 -22.40 -15.15
N MET A 664 14.41 -21.12 -15.48
CA MET A 664 13.26 -20.59 -16.24
C MET A 664 13.14 -21.22 -17.62
N GLU A 665 14.27 -21.54 -18.26
CA GLU A 665 14.30 -22.20 -19.56
C GLU A 665 13.96 -23.69 -19.47
N ILE A 666 14.57 -24.44 -18.52
CA ILE A 666 14.51 -25.91 -18.52
C ILE A 666 13.27 -26.47 -17.81
N ILE A 667 12.78 -25.85 -16.74
CA ILE A 667 11.63 -26.39 -15.97
C ILE A 667 10.40 -26.62 -16.87
N PRO A 668 9.99 -25.66 -17.72
CA PRO A 668 8.83 -25.85 -18.61
C PRO A 668 9.00 -26.96 -19.65
N GLN A 669 10.22 -27.37 -19.99
CA GLN A 669 10.50 -28.42 -20.96
C GLN A 669 10.30 -29.83 -20.37
N TYR A 670 10.49 -29.97 -19.05
CA TYR A 670 10.47 -31.26 -18.36
C TYR A 670 9.20 -31.50 -17.56
N MET A 671 8.74 -30.47 -16.85
CA MET A 671 7.69 -30.58 -15.85
C MET A 671 6.30 -30.36 -16.45
N ASP A 672 5.25 -30.71 -15.70
CA ASP A 672 3.86 -30.40 -16.05
C ASP A 672 3.67 -28.87 -16.19
N GLY A 673 3.55 -28.42 -17.43
CA GLY A 673 3.49 -26.99 -17.80
C GLY A 673 2.23 -26.24 -17.37
N GLU A 674 1.32 -26.86 -16.63
CA GLU A 674 0.28 -26.12 -15.89
C GLU A 674 0.41 -26.29 -14.37
N ALA A 675 0.72 -27.48 -13.88
CA ALA A 675 0.78 -27.76 -12.43
C ALA A 675 2.06 -27.24 -11.75
N ILE A 676 3.16 -27.12 -12.49
CA ILE A 676 4.46 -26.69 -11.99
C ILE A 676 4.90 -25.50 -12.84
N GLN A 677 4.85 -24.31 -12.26
CA GLN A 677 5.19 -23.06 -12.96
C GLN A 677 6.48 -22.50 -12.38
N CYS A 678 7.38 -22.03 -13.23
CA CYS A 678 8.57 -21.27 -12.81
C CYS A 678 8.38 -19.81 -13.23
N VAL A 679 8.62 -18.88 -12.29
CA VAL A 679 8.49 -17.44 -12.54
C VAL A 679 9.73 -16.70 -12.04
N SER A 680 10.20 -15.76 -12.85
CA SER A 680 11.17 -14.77 -12.41
C SER A 680 10.40 -13.62 -11.77
N ALA A 681 10.81 -13.22 -10.57
CA ALA A 681 10.07 -12.25 -9.79
C ALA A 681 11.04 -11.38 -8.96
N GLY A 682 11.08 -10.08 -9.23
CA GLY A 682 11.74 -9.11 -8.37
C GLY A 682 10.82 -8.72 -7.20
N SER A 683 11.19 -7.65 -6.49
CA SER A 683 10.40 -7.17 -5.34
C SER A 683 8.94 -6.81 -5.70
N LYS A 684 8.70 -6.32 -6.93
CA LYS A 684 7.36 -5.93 -7.41
C LYS A 684 6.48 -7.16 -7.65
N GLU A 685 7.00 -8.14 -8.39
CA GLU A 685 6.30 -9.40 -8.68
C GLU A 685 6.09 -10.20 -7.39
N MET A 686 7.07 -10.22 -6.47
CA MET A 686 6.92 -10.88 -5.18
C MET A 686 5.81 -10.26 -4.33
N LYS A 687 5.66 -8.92 -4.34
CA LYS A 687 4.51 -8.27 -3.68
C LYS A 687 3.18 -8.77 -4.26
N TYR A 688 3.08 -8.87 -5.58
CA TYR A 688 1.89 -9.40 -6.25
C TYR A 688 1.64 -10.88 -5.92
N ILE A 689 2.68 -11.72 -5.98
CA ILE A 689 2.60 -13.15 -5.62
C ILE A 689 2.07 -13.29 -4.19
N LEU A 690 2.65 -12.58 -3.22
CA LEU A 690 2.29 -12.69 -1.81
C LEU A 690 0.90 -12.12 -1.47
N GLU A 691 0.29 -11.32 -2.35
CA GLU A 691 -1.13 -10.93 -2.23
C GLU A 691 -2.09 -12.08 -2.56
N HIS A 692 -1.63 -13.11 -3.26
CA HIS A 692 -2.45 -14.25 -3.64
C HIS A 692 -2.42 -15.37 -2.59
N ARG A 693 -3.56 -16.03 -2.42
CA ARG A 693 -3.68 -17.22 -1.58
C ARG A 693 -2.85 -18.38 -2.15
N PHE A 694 -1.93 -18.89 -1.35
CA PHE A 694 -1.32 -20.19 -1.53
C PHE A 694 -1.80 -21.11 -0.40
N ASP A 695 -1.77 -22.41 -0.64
CA ASP A 695 -2.10 -23.41 0.37
C ASP A 695 -0.87 -23.80 1.21
N HIS A 696 0.34 -23.43 0.74
CA HIS A 696 1.58 -23.44 1.53
C HIS A 696 2.59 -22.43 0.93
N ILE A 697 3.41 -21.80 1.76
CA ILE A 697 4.57 -21.02 1.29
C ILE A 697 5.85 -21.60 1.91
N PHE A 698 6.77 -22.04 1.07
CA PHE A 698 8.11 -22.47 1.45
C PHE A 698 9.12 -21.40 1.05
N TYR A 699 9.91 -20.91 2.01
CA TYR A 699 10.90 -19.87 1.78
C TYR A 699 12.22 -20.22 2.44
N THR A 700 13.31 -20.10 1.69
CA THR A 700 14.67 -20.13 2.21
C THR A 700 15.34 -18.77 2.04
N GLY A 701 15.90 -18.20 3.11
CA GLY A 701 16.62 -16.92 3.06
C GLY A 701 16.70 -16.19 4.39
N SER A 702 16.71 -14.85 4.37
CA SER A 702 16.90 -14.06 5.60
C SER A 702 15.64 -13.92 6.46
N ALA A 703 15.83 -13.79 7.78
CA ALA A 703 14.74 -13.58 8.74
C ALA A 703 13.95 -12.28 8.49
N THR A 704 14.61 -11.22 8.01
CA THR A 704 13.97 -9.95 7.66
C THR A 704 12.90 -10.14 6.58
N VAL A 705 13.23 -10.85 5.50
CA VAL A 705 12.28 -11.13 4.41
C VAL A 705 11.25 -12.17 4.84
N ALA A 706 11.63 -13.15 5.67
CA ALA A 706 10.72 -14.15 6.21
C ALA A 706 9.56 -13.52 7.00
N LYS A 707 9.83 -12.47 7.80
CA LYS A 707 8.79 -11.73 8.53
C LYS A 707 7.78 -11.06 7.57
N ILE A 708 8.25 -10.54 6.43
CA ILE A 708 7.38 -9.97 5.38
C ILE A 708 6.50 -11.07 4.75
N ILE A 709 7.11 -12.20 4.39
CA ILE A 709 6.39 -13.34 3.82
C ILE A 709 5.36 -13.89 4.81
N TYR A 710 5.73 -14.04 6.08
CA TYR A 710 4.84 -14.60 7.09
C TYR A 710 3.66 -13.66 7.39
N ALA A 711 3.91 -12.35 7.44
CA ALA A 711 2.84 -11.35 7.54
C ALA A 711 1.89 -11.37 6.33
N ALA A 712 2.40 -11.63 5.12
CA ALA A 712 1.56 -11.80 3.94
C ALA A 712 0.75 -13.11 3.98
N ALA A 713 1.37 -14.21 4.40
CA ALA A 713 0.72 -15.52 4.56
C ALA A 713 -0.43 -15.49 5.56
N ALA A 714 -0.29 -14.72 6.66
CA ALA A 714 -1.30 -14.56 7.69
C ALA A 714 -2.64 -14.02 7.15
N LYS A 715 -2.63 -13.20 6.08
CA LYS A 715 -3.83 -12.66 5.44
C LYS A 715 -4.75 -13.75 4.88
N HIS A 716 -4.18 -14.90 4.52
CA HIS A 716 -4.89 -16.03 3.91
C HIS A 716 -4.90 -17.27 4.82
N LEU A 717 -4.40 -17.16 6.05
CA LEU A 717 -4.13 -18.29 6.95
C LEU A 717 -3.30 -19.38 6.27
N THR A 718 -2.35 -18.97 5.43
CA THR A 718 -1.49 -19.88 4.69
C THR A 718 -0.40 -20.41 5.63
N PRO A 719 -0.26 -21.73 5.81
CA PRO A 719 0.87 -22.30 6.53
C PRO A 719 2.17 -21.99 5.80
N VAL A 720 3.25 -21.83 6.56
CA VAL A 720 4.58 -21.52 6.03
C VAL A 720 5.63 -22.51 6.51
N THR A 721 6.67 -22.68 5.71
CA THR A 721 7.95 -23.25 6.15
C THR A 721 9.04 -22.24 5.81
N LEU A 722 9.77 -21.82 6.84
CA LEU A 722 10.76 -20.76 6.77
C LEU A 722 12.10 -21.35 7.18
N GLU A 723 12.99 -21.54 6.20
CA GLU A 723 14.37 -22.02 6.38
C GLU A 723 15.30 -20.81 6.39
N LEU A 724 15.73 -20.37 7.58
CA LEU A 724 16.45 -19.10 7.73
C LEU A 724 17.92 -19.34 8.09
N GLY A 725 18.62 -18.31 8.53
CA GLY A 725 20.02 -18.38 8.96
C GLY A 725 20.17 -18.17 10.46
N GLY A 726 21.34 -17.71 10.86
CA GLY A 726 21.61 -17.31 12.23
C GLY A 726 23.08 -17.31 12.56
N GLN A 727 23.41 -16.97 13.81
CA GLN A 727 24.80 -16.89 14.26
C GLN A 727 25.20 -18.18 14.98
N GLY A 728 25.22 -19.29 14.25
CA GLY A 728 25.57 -20.61 14.78
C GLY A 728 27.03 -20.72 15.22
N PRO A 729 27.33 -21.00 16.51
CA PRO A 729 28.70 -21.16 16.98
C PRO A 729 29.26 -22.56 16.73
N ALA A 730 30.59 -22.63 16.66
CA ALA A 730 31.34 -23.83 17.00
C ALA A 730 31.96 -23.68 18.39
N ILE A 731 31.52 -24.51 19.33
CA ILE A 731 32.06 -24.58 20.70
C ILE A 731 33.21 -25.60 20.71
N VAL A 732 34.40 -25.18 21.11
CA VAL A 732 35.59 -26.04 21.20
C VAL A 732 36.03 -26.13 22.66
N ALA A 733 35.68 -27.24 23.31
CA ALA A 733 36.03 -27.50 24.70
C ALA A 733 37.51 -27.89 24.86
N SER A 734 38.03 -27.81 26.09
CA SER A 734 39.41 -28.19 26.41
C SER A 734 39.72 -29.67 26.11
N SER A 735 38.70 -30.54 26.12
CA SER A 735 38.83 -31.97 25.83
C SER A 735 38.84 -32.30 24.32
N ALA A 736 38.65 -31.31 23.45
CA ALA A 736 38.49 -31.51 22.01
C ALA A 736 39.78 -32.03 21.34
N ASN A 737 39.61 -32.81 20.26
CA ASN A 737 40.71 -33.04 19.33
C ASN A 737 40.91 -31.79 18.47
N ILE A 738 41.88 -30.95 18.86
CA ILE A 738 42.10 -29.63 18.25
C ILE A 738 42.45 -29.68 16.76
N ASP A 739 43.19 -30.70 16.33
CA ASP A 739 43.57 -30.83 14.92
C ASP A 739 42.34 -31.12 14.04
N LEU A 740 41.52 -32.09 14.44
CA LEU A 740 40.26 -32.39 13.73
C LEU A 740 39.25 -31.26 13.84
N ALA A 741 39.13 -30.63 15.01
CA ALA A 741 38.24 -29.49 15.21
C ALA A 741 38.61 -28.34 14.26
N ALA A 742 39.88 -27.96 14.20
CA ALA A 742 40.37 -26.96 13.26
C ALA A 742 40.09 -27.36 11.81
N LYS A 743 40.35 -28.61 11.42
CA LYS A 743 40.12 -29.10 10.06
C LYS A 743 38.65 -28.99 9.65
N HIS A 744 37.74 -29.47 10.50
CA HIS A 744 36.31 -29.48 10.21
C HIS A 744 35.71 -28.06 10.20
N ILE A 745 36.12 -27.21 11.15
CA ILE A 745 35.70 -25.79 11.18
C ILE A 745 36.24 -25.05 9.95
N ALA A 746 37.52 -25.22 9.60
CA ALA A 746 38.11 -24.61 8.42
C ALA A 746 37.42 -25.08 7.13
N ALA A 747 37.17 -26.38 6.99
CA ALA A 747 36.50 -26.95 5.83
C ALA A 747 35.06 -26.40 5.68
N ALA A 748 34.30 -26.37 6.78
CA ALA A 748 32.97 -25.79 6.79
C ALA A 748 33.01 -24.30 6.41
N LYS A 749 33.95 -23.52 6.96
CA LYS A 749 34.08 -22.09 6.65
C LYS A 749 34.54 -21.82 5.21
N PHE A 750 35.33 -22.73 4.64
CA PHE A 750 35.83 -22.65 3.28
C PHE A 750 34.73 -22.96 2.25
N ALA A 751 33.86 -23.91 2.55
CA ALA A 751 32.74 -24.31 1.68
C ALA A 751 31.85 -23.10 1.32
N VAL A 752 31.58 -22.93 0.02
CA VAL A 752 30.80 -21.82 -0.56
C VAL A 752 31.28 -20.42 -0.10
N ALA A 753 32.57 -20.29 0.22
CA ALA A 753 33.16 -19.08 0.81
C ALA A 753 32.41 -18.58 2.07
N GLY A 754 31.91 -19.50 2.89
CA GLY A 754 31.19 -19.19 4.12
C GLY A 754 29.70 -18.82 3.92
N GLN A 755 29.19 -18.83 2.68
CA GLN A 755 27.82 -18.41 2.33
C GLN A 755 26.81 -19.56 2.51
N LEU A 756 26.77 -20.18 3.69
CA LEU A 756 25.84 -21.26 4.05
C LEU A 756 25.11 -20.94 5.35
N CYS A 757 23.80 -21.21 5.43
CA CYS A 757 22.99 -20.93 6.64
C CYS A 757 23.41 -21.78 7.84
N VAL A 758 24.01 -22.94 7.57
CA VAL A 758 24.58 -23.86 8.57
C VAL A 758 26.09 -23.66 8.74
N ASN A 759 26.68 -22.60 8.18
CA ASN A 759 28.12 -22.34 8.33
C ASN A 759 28.48 -22.04 9.79
N VAL A 760 29.77 -22.17 10.13
CA VAL A 760 30.29 -21.68 11.41
C VAL A 760 30.36 -20.16 11.35
N ASN A 761 29.49 -19.50 12.12
CA ASN A 761 29.47 -18.05 12.21
C ASN A 761 30.69 -17.56 13.01
N HIS A 762 30.89 -18.11 14.20
CA HIS A 762 32.00 -17.79 15.11
C HIS A 762 32.40 -19.03 15.94
N VAL A 763 33.58 -18.96 16.55
CA VAL A 763 34.10 -20.01 17.43
C VAL A 763 34.14 -19.51 18.88
N LEU A 764 33.58 -20.31 19.78
CA LEU A 764 33.72 -20.17 21.23
C LEU A 764 34.70 -21.24 21.69
N VAL A 765 35.89 -20.84 22.15
CA VAL A 765 36.98 -21.80 22.45
C VAL A 765 37.47 -21.65 23.88
N ASP A 766 37.72 -22.78 24.52
CA ASP A 766 38.35 -22.81 25.83
C ASP A 766 39.74 -22.14 25.76
N PRO A 767 40.05 -21.16 26.63
CA PRO A 767 41.31 -20.43 26.58
C PRO A 767 42.56 -21.33 26.60
N SER A 768 42.49 -22.51 27.21
CA SER A 768 43.62 -23.45 27.30
C SER A 768 44.03 -24.06 25.96
N VAL A 769 43.13 -24.08 24.96
CA VAL A 769 43.38 -24.69 23.64
C VAL A 769 43.28 -23.71 22.48
N ARG A 770 42.94 -22.44 22.74
CA ARG A 770 42.77 -21.38 21.74
C ARG A 770 43.96 -21.25 20.78
N ASP A 771 45.18 -21.07 21.30
CA ASP A 771 46.34 -20.79 20.45
C ASP A 771 46.68 -21.98 19.54
N ALA A 772 46.52 -23.21 20.06
CA ALA A 772 46.68 -24.43 19.28
C ALA A 772 45.61 -24.53 18.17
N LEU A 773 44.36 -24.18 18.47
CA LEU A 773 43.28 -24.15 17.50
C LEU A 773 43.55 -23.12 16.40
N VAL A 774 43.92 -21.89 16.74
CA VAL A 774 44.25 -20.81 15.79
C VAL A 774 45.36 -21.23 14.85
N ALA A 775 46.46 -21.78 15.38
CA ALA A 775 47.57 -22.26 14.56
C ALA A 775 47.14 -23.34 13.56
N LYS A 776 46.26 -24.26 13.98
CA LYS A 776 45.73 -25.31 13.11
C LYS A 776 44.70 -24.81 12.09
N LEU A 777 43.86 -23.85 12.46
CA LEU A 777 42.95 -23.18 11.51
C LEU A 777 43.74 -22.49 10.40
N ILE A 778 44.80 -21.76 10.75
CA ILE A 778 45.71 -21.13 9.80
C ILE A 778 46.35 -22.18 8.89
N HIS A 779 46.87 -23.27 9.46
CA HIS A 779 47.46 -24.37 8.70
C HIS A 779 46.50 -24.94 7.65
N TYR A 780 45.25 -25.24 8.03
CA TYR A 780 44.27 -25.80 7.11
C TYR A 780 43.77 -24.78 6.09
N PHE A 781 43.61 -23.50 6.44
CA PHE A 781 43.28 -22.47 5.44
C PHE A 781 44.42 -22.28 4.43
N ASP A 782 45.69 -22.34 4.87
CA ASP A 782 46.83 -22.32 3.96
C ASP A 782 46.88 -23.58 3.09
N GLU A 783 46.62 -24.78 3.65
CA GLU A 783 46.55 -26.02 2.89
C GLU A 783 45.45 -25.96 1.81
N PHE A 784 44.24 -25.54 2.19
CA PHE A 784 43.10 -25.46 1.27
C PHE A 784 43.24 -24.34 0.24
N SER A 785 43.98 -23.27 0.57
CA SER A 785 44.20 -22.15 -0.35
C SER A 785 45.43 -22.35 -1.23
N GLY A 786 46.37 -23.23 -0.86
CA GLY A 786 47.73 -23.25 -1.42
C GLY A 786 48.58 -22.06 -0.95
N GLY A 787 48.29 -21.55 0.25
CA GLY A 787 48.89 -20.38 0.88
C GLY A 787 47.99 -19.13 0.86
N ARG A 788 48.12 -18.28 1.88
CA ARG A 788 47.31 -17.06 2.07
C ARG A 788 47.31 -16.07 0.89
N ASP A 789 48.41 -16.03 0.15
CA ASP A 789 48.62 -15.15 -1.01
C ASP A 789 48.24 -15.82 -2.34
N ASN A 790 47.56 -16.97 -2.28
CA ASN A 790 47.06 -17.69 -3.45
C ASN A 790 45.55 -17.50 -3.64
N ARG A 791 45.08 -17.75 -4.86
CA ARG A 791 43.66 -17.78 -5.23
C ARG A 791 43.37 -19.08 -5.96
N PRO A 792 43.01 -20.18 -5.25
CA PRO A 792 42.73 -21.43 -5.93
C PRO A 792 41.47 -21.30 -6.79
N ASP A 793 41.53 -21.83 -8.01
CA ASP A 793 40.43 -21.74 -8.99
C ASP A 793 39.13 -22.43 -8.53
N TYR A 794 39.22 -23.31 -7.54
CA TYR A 794 38.08 -24.04 -6.98
C TYR A 794 37.35 -23.31 -5.84
N TYR A 795 37.79 -22.12 -5.43
CA TYR A 795 37.15 -21.37 -4.34
C TYR A 795 35.97 -20.53 -4.83
N CYS A 796 34.88 -20.57 -4.08
CA CYS A 796 33.71 -19.74 -4.36
C CYS A 796 34.01 -18.25 -4.14
N HIS A 797 33.28 -17.41 -4.85
CA HIS A 797 33.33 -15.97 -4.71
C HIS A 797 32.08 -15.46 -3.98
N ILE A 798 32.18 -14.25 -3.42
CA ILE A 798 31.04 -13.58 -2.82
C ILE A 798 30.01 -13.26 -3.90
N SER A 799 28.75 -13.54 -3.61
CA SER A 799 27.65 -13.49 -4.59
C SER A 799 27.53 -12.17 -5.36
N ASN A 800 27.79 -11.04 -4.71
CA ASN A 800 27.73 -9.72 -5.35
C ASN A 800 28.61 -8.70 -4.60
N GLU A 801 28.85 -7.55 -5.24
CA GLU A 801 29.67 -6.48 -4.67
C GLU A 801 29.11 -5.93 -3.36
N ARG A 802 27.78 -5.86 -3.21
CA ARG A 802 27.13 -5.39 -1.98
C ARG A 802 27.48 -6.27 -0.78
N ASN A 803 27.45 -7.61 -0.96
CA ASN A 803 27.81 -8.56 0.08
C ASN A 803 29.32 -8.51 0.37
N PHE A 804 30.15 -8.30 -0.66
CA PHE A 804 31.59 -8.09 -0.48
C PHE A 804 31.87 -6.85 0.37
N ASP A 805 31.29 -5.70 -0.01
CA ASP A 805 31.46 -4.42 0.68
C ASP A 805 30.93 -4.48 2.13
N ARG A 806 29.85 -5.24 2.36
CA ARG A 806 29.35 -5.51 3.72
C ARG A 806 30.37 -6.24 4.58
N LEU A 807 30.93 -7.34 4.08
CA LEU A 807 31.95 -8.13 4.79
C LEU A 807 33.21 -7.30 5.08
N GLU A 808 33.68 -6.54 4.08
CA GLU A 808 34.84 -5.66 4.24
C GLU A 808 34.58 -4.58 5.30
N SER A 809 33.39 -3.97 5.30
CA SER A 809 32.97 -2.98 6.30
C SER A 809 32.91 -3.56 7.72
N LEU A 810 32.35 -4.77 7.89
CA LEU A 810 32.32 -5.46 9.18
C LEU A 810 33.74 -5.73 9.70
N LEU A 811 34.63 -6.20 8.82
CA LEU A 811 36.02 -6.47 9.16
C LEU A 811 36.80 -5.20 9.51
N GLN A 812 36.60 -4.09 8.79
CA GLN A 812 37.27 -2.82 9.08
C GLN A 812 36.85 -2.20 10.42
N ARG A 813 35.64 -2.53 10.88
CA ARG A 813 35.08 -2.02 12.13
C ARG A 813 35.32 -2.94 13.33
N THR A 814 35.89 -4.12 13.12
CA THR A 814 36.15 -5.05 14.23
C THR A 814 37.15 -4.45 15.22
N SER A 815 36.94 -4.74 16.49
CA SER A 815 37.90 -4.50 17.57
C SER A 815 38.87 -5.67 17.79
N GLY A 816 38.58 -6.82 17.16
CA GLY A 816 39.43 -8.00 17.19
C GLY A 816 40.70 -7.88 16.34
N ASN A 817 41.63 -8.80 16.57
CA ASN A 817 42.92 -8.84 15.89
C ASN A 817 42.89 -9.81 14.71
N VAL A 818 43.13 -9.32 13.51
CA VAL A 818 43.24 -10.16 12.31
C VAL A 818 44.59 -10.88 12.33
N VAL A 819 44.59 -12.19 12.57
CA VAL A 819 45.80 -13.03 12.62
C VAL A 819 46.06 -13.79 11.33
N TYR A 820 45.04 -13.92 10.48
CA TYR A 820 45.15 -14.49 9.14
C TYR A 820 44.16 -13.79 8.22
N ALA A 821 44.60 -13.45 7.01
CA ALA A 821 43.75 -12.89 5.98
C ALA A 821 44.25 -13.35 4.62
N GLY A 822 43.40 -14.06 3.88
CA GLY A 822 43.64 -14.33 2.47
C GLY A 822 43.44 -13.08 1.60
N ILE A 823 43.71 -13.22 0.31
CA ILE A 823 43.52 -12.12 -0.65
C ILE A 823 42.06 -11.65 -0.67
N ARG A 824 41.85 -10.33 -0.76
CA ARG A 824 40.54 -9.71 -0.97
C ARG A 824 40.57 -8.92 -2.28
N ASP A 825 39.64 -9.22 -3.17
CA ASP A 825 39.52 -8.59 -4.48
C ASP A 825 38.04 -8.32 -4.80
N ARG A 826 37.68 -7.04 -4.73
CA ARG A 826 36.31 -6.59 -4.99
C ARG A 826 35.88 -6.85 -6.43
N GLN A 827 36.79 -6.76 -7.41
CA GLN A 827 36.45 -6.89 -8.83
C GLN A 827 36.04 -8.32 -9.18
N THR A 828 36.80 -9.30 -8.69
CA THR A 828 36.45 -10.72 -8.86
C THR A 828 35.46 -11.21 -7.82
N ARG A 829 35.23 -10.43 -6.75
CA ARG A 829 34.49 -10.79 -5.54
C ARG A 829 35.14 -11.93 -4.75
N TYR A 830 36.44 -12.15 -4.94
CA TYR A 830 37.21 -13.12 -4.17
C TYR A 830 37.49 -12.56 -2.79
N PHE A 831 37.04 -13.25 -1.74
CA PHE A 831 37.30 -12.87 -0.35
C PHE A 831 37.90 -14.07 0.37
N GLY A 832 39.21 -14.08 0.60
CA GLY A 832 39.90 -15.21 1.20
C GLY A 832 39.54 -15.43 2.67
N PRO A 833 39.72 -16.66 3.20
CA PRO A 833 39.51 -16.96 4.61
C PRO A 833 40.24 -15.97 5.52
N THR A 834 39.55 -15.50 6.55
CA THR A 834 40.06 -14.50 7.49
C THR A 834 39.78 -14.96 8.91
N VAL A 835 40.81 -15.03 9.76
CA VAL A 835 40.70 -15.41 11.18
C VAL A 835 40.93 -14.17 12.04
N VAL A 836 39.99 -13.90 12.93
CA VAL A 836 40.02 -12.75 13.84
C VAL A 836 39.95 -13.27 15.27
N VAL A 837 40.96 -12.99 16.08
CA VAL A 837 41.03 -13.38 17.51
C VAL A 837 40.74 -12.18 18.40
N ASP A 838 40.64 -12.42 19.71
CA ASP A 838 40.35 -11.42 20.74
C ASP A 838 39.00 -10.70 20.54
N VAL A 839 38.07 -11.33 19.80
CA VAL A 839 36.75 -10.78 19.50
C VAL A 839 35.89 -10.76 20.77
N LYS A 840 35.27 -9.62 21.05
CA LYS A 840 34.38 -9.42 22.19
C LYS A 840 32.92 -9.62 21.81
N SER A 841 32.05 -9.85 22.79
CA SER A 841 30.63 -10.14 22.58
C SER A 841 29.85 -9.00 21.90
N ASP A 842 30.35 -7.76 22.01
CA ASP A 842 29.79 -6.55 21.40
C ASP A 842 30.47 -6.15 20.09
N ASP A 843 31.36 -6.98 19.55
CA ASP A 843 32.07 -6.70 18.31
C ASP A 843 31.14 -6.66 17.09
N HIS A 844 31.47 -5.82 16.10
CA HIS A 844 30.72 -5.71 14.86
C HIS A 844 30.62 -7.03 14.08
N LEU A 845 31.60 -7.90 14.17
CA LEU A 845 31.55 -9.24 13.55
C LEU A 845 30.45 -10.14 14.13
N LEU A 846 29.90 -9.81 15.30
CA LEU A 846 28.80 -10.53 15.97
C LEU A 846 27.49 -9.75 15.93
N SER A 847 27.42 -8.62 15.21
CA SER A 847 26.20 -7.81 15.12
C SER A 847 25.15 -8.37 14.14
N GLU A 848 25.57 -9.23 13.21
CA GLU A 848 24.70 -9.89 12.25
C GLU A 848 25.30 -11.23 11.79
N GLU A 849 24.53 -12.01 11.03
CA GLU A 849 25.05 -13.21 10.37
C GLU A 849 26.13 -12.84 9.34
N LEU A 850 27.32 -13.44 9.48
CA LEU A 850 28.46 -13.12 8.63
C LEU A 850 28.24 -13.59 7.21
N PHE A 851 27.77 -14.82 7.01
CA PHE A 851 27.50 -15.39 5.67
C PHE A 851 28.64 -15.13 4.67
N GLY A 852 29.86 -15.41 5.14
CA GLY A 852 31.10 -15.09 4.45
C GLY A 852 32.32 -15.66 5.19
N PRO A 853 33.53 -15.52 4.65
CA PRO A 853 34.70 -16.29 5.06
C PRO A 853 35.51 -15.59 6.17
N ILE A 854 34.83 -14.86 7.06
CA ILE A 854 35.42 -14.28 8.28
C ILE A 854 35.07 -15.17 9.47
N LEU A 855 36.07 -15.62 10.22
CA LEU A 855 35.92 -16.51 11.37
C LEU A 855 36.38 -15.80 12.66
N PRO A 856 35.46 -15.19 13.42
CA PRO A 856 35.70 -14.65 14.74
C PRO A 856 35.97 -15.77 15.75
N ILE A 857 36.97 -15.59 16.61
CA ILE A 857 37.34 -16.50 17.71
C ILE A 857 37.21 -15.73 19.03
N ILE A 858 36.44 -16.31 19.93
CA ILE A 858 36.05 -15.73 21.22
C ILE A 858 36.47 -16.71 22.32
N ASP A 859 37.13 -16.18 23.34
CA ASP A 859 37.59 -16.95 24.50
C ASP A 859 36.41 -17.18 25.45
N ALA A 860 36.04 -18.45 25.63
CA ALA A 860 34.95 -18.86 26.49
C ALA A 860 35.19 -20.28 27.01
N ASP A 861 35.18 -20.45 28.34
CA ASP A 861 35.05 -21.79 28.92
C ASP A 861 33.67 -22.39 28.57
N PHE A 862 33.48 -23.67 28.84
CA PHE A 862 32.29 -24.39 28.43
C PHE A 862 30.98 -23.77 28.97
N ASP A 863 30.97 -23.34 30.23
CA ASP A 863 29.79 -22.71 30.85
C ASP A 863 29.49 -21.34 30.23
N THR A 864 30.52 -20.53 29.99
CA THR A 864 30.41 -19.24 29.30
C THR A 864 29.92 -19.44 27.87
N ALA A 865 30.41 -20.46 27.16
CA ALA A 865 29.99 -20.78 25.79
C ALA A 865 28.51 -21.18 25.71
N ILE A 866 28.01 -21.98 26.66
CA ILE A 866 26.59 -22.31 26.78
C ILE A 866 25.78 -21.03 27.06
N SER A 867 26.20 -20.22 28.03
CA SER A 867 25.51 -18.99 28.40
C SER A 867 25.43 -18.00 27.24
N PHE A 868 26.55 -17.83 26.51
CA PHE A 868 26.64 -17.01 25.31
C PHE A 868 25.64 -17.48 24.24
N THR A 869 25.66 -18.78 23.91
CA THR A 869 24.77 -19.37 22.92
C THR A 869 23.29 -19.19 23.29
N ARG A 870 22.95 -19.29 24.58
CA ARG A 870 21.57 -19.13 25.08
C ARG A 870 21.08 -17.68 25.08
N SER A 871 22.00 -16.71 25.14
CA SER A 871 21.64 -15.29 25.17
C SER A 871 21.31 -14.71 23.79
N GLY A 872 21.74 -15.38 22.72
CA GLY A 872 21.42 -15.03 21.34
C GLY A 872 20.14 -15.68 20.83
N GLU A 873 19.80 -15.36 19.57
CA GLU A 873 18.74 -16.05 18.84
C GLU A 873 19.14 -17.51 18.54
N HIS A 874 18.16 -18.42 18.56
CA HIS A 874 18.43 -19.85 18.28
C HIS A 874 18.98 -20.02 16.86
N PRO A 875 20.20 -20.57 16.69
CA PRO A 875 20.81 -20.72 15.37
C PRO A 875 20.24 -21.93 14.62
N LEU A 876 20.40 -21.94 13.29
CA LEU A 876 20.03 -23.09 12.47
C LEU A 876 20.92 -24.31 12.80
N ALA A 877 22.21 -24.09 12.99
CA ALA A 877 23.18 -25.11 13.31
C ALA A 877 24.00 -24.73 14.56
N LEU A 878 24.28 -25.73 15.39
CA LEU A 878 25.21 -25.66 16.51
C LEU A 878 26.27 -26.76 16.38
N TYR A 879 27.53 -26.40 16.63
CA TYR A 879 28.64 -27.35 16.61
C TYR A 879 29.32 -27.40 17.97
N CYS A 880 29.63 -28.61 18.44
CA CYS A 880 30.37 -28.78 19.69
C CYS A 880 31.47 -29.84 19.51
N PHE A 881 32.71 -29.44 19.74
CA PHE A 881 33.88 -30.30 19.72
C PHE A 881 34.27 -30.61 21.16
N THR A 882 34.09 -31.87 21.56
CA THR A 882 34.34 -32.38 22.92
C THR A 882 34.44 -33.90 22.93
N ASN A 883 35.25 -34.44 23.84
CA ASN A 883 35.30 -35.87 24.17
C ASN A 883 34.52 -36.20 25.46
N ASP A 884 33.93 -35.22 26.13
CA ASP A 884 33.15 -35.40 27.36
C ASP A 884 31.66 -35.60 27.05
N GLU A 885 31.11 -36.75 27.46
CA GLU A 885 29.69 -37.08 27.29
C GLU A 885 28.75 -36.21 28.14
N THR A 886 29.24 -35.68 29.26
CA THR A 886 28.47 -34.75 30.09
C THR A 886 28.29 -33.43 29.38
N GLU A 887 29.32 -32.91 28.71
CA GLU A 887 29.25 -31.70 27.88
C GLU A 887 28.26 -31.89 26.72
N LYS A 888 28.28 -33.03 26.02
CA LYS A 888 27.29 -33.33 24.96
C LYS A 888 25.86 -33.30 25.48
N THR A 889 25.64 -33.95 26.63
CA THR A 889 24.33 -33.99 27.29
C THR A 889 23.86 -32.58 27.67
N ARG A 890 24.77 -31.74 28.19
CA ARG A 890 24.47 -30.35 28.54
C ARG A 890 24.13 -29.51 27.32
N ILE A 891 24.87 -29.63 26.22
CA ILE A 891 24.52 -28.95 24.95
C ILE A 891 23.10 -29.30 24.51
N GLN A 892 22.73 -30.58 24.53
CA GLN A 892 21.40 -31.04 24.14
C GLN A 892 20.28 -30.54 25.05
N ASN A 893 20.55 -30.41 26.35
CA ASN A 893 19.54 -30.05 27.36
C ASN A 893 19.43 -28.55 27.61
N GLU A 894 20.51 -27.79 27.42
CA GLU A 894 20.61 -26.39 27.83
C GLU A 894 20.57 -25.41 26.65
N THR A 895 20.67 -25.88 25.40
CA THR A 895 20.63 -25.02 24.20
C THR A 895 19.52 -25.44 23.23
N ALA A 896 19.13 -24.52 22.33
CA ALA A 896 18.16 -24.78 21.27
C ALA A 896 18.73 -24.34 19.91
N SER A 897 18.61 -25.20 18.90
CA SER A 897 19.04 -24.97 17.53
C SER A 897 18.22 -25.83 16.57
N GLY A 898 18.30 -25.56 15.26
CA GLY A 898 17.68 -26.42 14.24
C GLY A 898 18.27 -27.84 14.23
N GLY A 899 19.60 -27.93 14.36
CA GLY A 899 20.30 -29.19 14.61
C GLY A 899 21.69 -28.98 15.20
N VAL A 900 22.20 -30.06 15.80
CA VAL A 900 23.52 -30.09 16.44
C VAL A 900 24.41 -31.17 15.82
N THR A 901 25.69 -30.88 15.63
CA THR A 901 26.71 -31.89 15.28
C THR A 901 27.84 -31.86 16.29
N PHE A 902 28.22 -33.04 16.78
CA PHE A 902 29.34 -33.21 17.69
C PHE A 902 30.58 -33.65 16.91
N ASN A 903 31.71 -33.00 17.19
CA ASN A 903 33.04 -33.30 16.63
C ASN A 903 33.15 -33.21 15.09
N ASP A 904 32.19 -32.55 14.45
CA ASP A 904 32.18 -32.25 13.01
C ASP A 904 31.23 -31.08 12.72
N CYS A 905 31.18 -30.64 11.46
CA CYS A 905 30.27 -29.61 10.98
C CYS A 905 29.35 -30.15 9.86
N LEU A 906 28.22 -29.48 9.62
CA LEU A 906 27.28 -29.73 8.52
C LEU A 906 26.54 -31.10 8.51
N LEU A 907 27.01 -32.11 9.24
CA LEU A 907 26.52 -33.50 9.10
C LEU A 907 25.03 -33.68 9.44
N HIS A 908 24.50 -32.97 10.44
CA HIS A 908 23.08 -33.06 10.78
C HIS A 908 22.17 -32.58 9.63
N ALA A 909 22.62 -31.60 8.83
CA ALA A 909 21.89 -31.12 7.66
C ALA A 909 21.96 -32.11 6.47
N ALA A 910 23.00 -32.95 6.43
CA ALA A 910 23.16 -34.03 5.46
C ALA A 910 22.55 -35.37 5.93
N ALA A 911 22.02 -35.43 7.15
CA ALA A 911 21.46 -36.64 7.73
C ALA A 911 20.19 -37.05 6.96
N ARG A 912 20.31 -38.13 6.18
CA ARG A 912 19.22 -38.64 5.35
C ARG A 912 18.01 -39.03 6.20
N ASP A 913 16.82 -38.77 5.66
CA ASP A 913 15.52 -39.07 6.26
C ASP A 913 15.26 -38.35 7.62
N ALA A 914 16.19 -37.54 8.13
CA ALA A 914 15.99 -36.68 9.29
C ALA A 914 15.30 -35.36 8.86
N PRO A 915 14.56 -34.69 9.76
CA PRO A 915 14.04 -33.36 9.49
C PRO A 915 15.17 -32.34 9.48
N PHE A 916 15.19 -31.47 8.48
CA PHE A 916 16.02 -30.26 8.47
C PHE A 916 15.12 -29.04 8.52
N GLY A 917 15.37 -28.16 9.50
CA GLY A 917 14.57 -26.96 9.76
C GLY A 917 15.09 -26.17 10.95
N GLY A 918 14.75 -24.87 11.00
CA GLY A 918 15.12 -23.98 12.10
C GLY A 918 14.09 -23.92 13.24
N VAL A 919 14.45 -23.18 14.29
CA VAL A 919 13.55 -22.86 15.41
C VAL A 919 13.71 -21.39 15.82
N GLY A 920 12.61 -20.69 16.08
CA GLY A 920 12.65 -19.28 16.42
C GLY A 920 13.09 -18.42 15.22
N ASN A 921 14.10 -17.57 15.40
CA ASN A 921 14.55 -16.67 14.33
C ASN A 921 15.35 -17.38 13.22
N SER A 922 15.81 -18.62 13.44
CA SER A 922 16.40 -19.48 12.40
C SER A 922 15.39 -20.23 11.55
N GLY A 923 14.09 -20.20 11.92
CA GLY A 923 13.05 -20.77 11.08
C GLY A 923 11.87 -21.40 11.81
N MET A 924 10.95 -21.93 11.02
CA MET A 924 9.85 -22.76 11.48
C MET A 924 9.40 -23.74 10.41
N GLY A 925 8.99 -24.93 10.84
CA GLY A 925 8.77 -26.07 9.96
C GLY A 925 10.07 -26.84 9.70
N ALA A 926 9.96 -27.95 8.98
CA ALA A 926 11.10 -28.75 8.58
C ALA A 926 10.76 -29.56 7.32
N TYR A 927 11.76 -29.88 6.52
CA TYR A 927 11.63 -30.73 5.33
C TYR A 927 12.72 -31.80 5.29
N HIS A 928 13.00 -32.32 4.08
CA HIS A 928 13.76 -33.55 3.76
C HIS A 928 13.00 -34.86 3.91
N GLY A 929 13.23 -35.79 2.98
CA GLY A 929 12.64 -37.13 2.97
C GLY A 929 11.13 -37.15 3.29
N ARG A 930 10.74 -38.02 4.24
CA ARG A 930 9.36 -38.11 4.72
C ARG A 930 8.85 -36.79 5.30
N HIS A 931 9.71 -36.02 5.99
CA HIS A 931 9.34 -34.75 6.61
C HIS A 931 9.00 -33.69 5.56
N GLY A 932 9.67 -33.68 4.41
CA GLY A 932 9.30 -32.85 3.26
C GLY A 932 7.91 -33.17 2.73
N ILE A 933 7.55 -34.45 2.57
CA ILE A 933 6.19 -34.83 2.15
C ILE A 933 5.15 -34.34 3.17
N MET A 934 5.47 -34.46 4.47
CA MET A 934 4.61 -33.98 5.55
C MET A 934 4.49 -32.46 5.57
N CYS A 935 5.56 -31.72 5.27
CA CYS A 935 5.55 -30.25 5.15
C CYS A 935 4.50 -29.78 4.12
N PHE A 936 4.34 -30.51 3.02
CA PHE A 936 3.37 -30.19 1.96
C PHE A 936 2.05 -30.97 2.05
N SER A 937 1.80 -31.69 3.15
CA SER A 937 0.58 -32.48 3.35
C SER A 937 -0.18 -32.07 4.61
N TYR A 938 -1.50 -32.21 4.61
CA TYR A 938 -2.30 -32.19 5.83
C TYR A 938 -2.82 -33.59 6.17
N LEU A 939 -2.98 -33.84 7.47
CA LEU A 939 -3.50 -35.09 7.99
C LEU A 939 -5.03 -35.02 8.09
N ARG A 940 -5.72 -35.80 7.26
CA ARG A 940 -7.18 -35.88 7.23
C ARG A 940 -7.66 -37.17 7.87
N THR A 941 -8.25 -37.07 9.06
CA THR A 941 -8.91 -38.20 9.70
C THR A 941 -10.31 -38.42 9.13
N TYR A 942 -10.65 -39.66 8.81
CA TYR A 942 -12.03 -40.08 8.63
C TYR A 942 -12.33 -41.30 9.50
N THR A 943 -13.58 -41.37 9.95
CA THR A 943 -14.12 -42.48 10.72
C THR A 943 -15.53 -42.74 10.24
N ASN A 944 -15.89 -44.01 10.11
CA ASN A 944 -17.24 -44.42 9.75
C ASN A 944 -18.11 -44.42 11.00
N ALA A 945 -19.43 -44.32 10.79
CA ALA A 945 -20.37 -44.61 11.86
C ALA A 945 -20.13 -46.00 12.43
N VAL A 946 -20.38 -46.16 13.72
CA VAL A 946 -20.42 -47.47 14.35
C VAL A 946 -21.46 -48.32 13.59
N PRO A 947 -21.18 -49.59 13.28
CA PRO A 947 -22.13 -50.42 12.55
C PRO A 947 -23.53 -50.44 13.17
N ASN A 948 -24.57 -50.33 12.34
CA ASN A 948 -25.97 -50.19 12.79
C ASN A 948 -26.43 -51.28 13.80
N TYR A 949 -25.86 -52.48 13.74
CA TYR A 949 -26.20 -53.56 14.67
C TYR A 949 -25.66 -53.32 16.10
N LEU A 950 -24.69 -52.42 16.25
CA LEU A 950 -24.15 -51.99 17.55
C LEU A 950 -24.83 -50.72 18.08
N GLU A 951 -25.68 -50.07 17.28
CA GLU A 951 -26.32 -48.78 17.61
C GLU A 951 -27.08 -48.84 18.94
N ARG A 952 -27.84 -49.92 19.16
CA ARG A 952 -28.59 -50.18 20.40
C ARG A 952 -27.72 -50.26 21.66
N PHE A 953 -26.47 -50.66 21.52
CA PHE A 953 -25.52 -50.69 22.64
C PHE A 953 -24.90 -49.33 22.92
N THR A 954 -25.20 -48.33 22.08
CA THR A 954 -24.75 -46.94 22.24
C THR A 954 -25.89 -45.97 22.55
N ASP A 955 -27.14 -46.45 22.72
CA ASP A 955 -28.34 -45.64 22.92
C ASP A 955 -28.20 -44.62 24.06
N ALA A 956 -27.46 -44.97 25.12
CA ALA A 956 -27.23 -44.11 26.27
C ALA A 956 -26.48 -42.80 25.92
N ARG A 957 -25.93 -42.65 24.70
CA ARG A 957 -25.21 -41.45 24.25
C ARG A 957 -26.18 -40.35 23.84
N TYR A 958 -27.44 -40.72 23.61
CA TYR A 958 -28.49 -39.83 23.17
C TYR A 958 -29.25 -39.23 24.37
N PRO A 959 -29.80 -38.02 24.21
CA PRO A 959 -30.71 -37.45 25.20
C PRO A 959 -31.92 -38.36 25.48
N PRO A 960 -32.46 -38.36 26.72
CA PRO A 960 -32.05 -37.52 27.84
C PRO A 960 -30.79 -38.03 28.55
N TYR A 961 -29.95 -37.09 28.98
CA TYR A 961 -28.71 -37.38 29.71
C TYR A 961 -29.04 -37.69 31.19
N THR A 962 -29.22 -38.97 31.53
CA THR A 962 -29.45 -39.44 32.90
C THR A 962 -28.16 -39.99 33.52
N ILE A 963 -28.05 -40.00 34.85
CA ILE A 963 -26.90 -40.59 35.58
C ILE A 963 -26.73 -42.07 35.19
N GLU A 964 -27.83 -42.81 35.07
CA GLU A 964 -27.81 -44.22 34.68
C GLU A 964 -27.22 -44.42 33.27
N ASN A 965 -27.63 -43.59 32.29
CA ASN A 965 -27.09 -43.64 30.93
C ASN A 965 -25.61 -43.22 30.90
N MET A 966 -25.23 -42.21 31.69
CA MET A 966 -23.83 -41.77 31.78
C MET A 966 -22.93 -42.85 32.39
N MET A 967 -23.37 -43.56 33.43
CA MET A 967 -22.60 -44.66 34.02
C MET A 967 -22.42 -45.85 33.05
N LYS A 968 -23.34 -46.05 32.09
CA LYS A 968 -23.22 -47.08 31.04
C LYS A 968 -22.17 -46.75 29.97
N ILE A 969 -21.85 -45.47 29.77
CA ILE A 969 -20.96 -45.01 28.68
C ILE A 969 -19.60 -44.57 29.20
N ALA A 970 -19.57 -43.91 30.35
CA ALA A 970 -18.36 -43.35 30.93
C ALA A 970 -18.29 -43.74 32.41
N PRO A 971 -17.68 -44.90 32.74
CA PRO A 971 -17.42 -45.23 34.14
C PRO A 971 -16.52 -44.15 34.76
N PRO A 972 -16.66 -43.89 36.08
CA PRO A 972 -15.88 -42.84 36.74
C PRO A 972 -14.38 -43.06 36.58
N VAL A 973 -13.72 -42.09 35.97
CA VAL A 973 -12.26 -42.12 35.72
C VAL A 973 -11.54 -41.98 37.06
N GLN A 974 -10.71 -42.97 37.39
CA GLN A 974 -9.83 -42.89 38.56
C GLN A 974 -8.42 -42.54 38.09
N ALA A 975 -7.84 -41.49 38.68
CA ALA A 975 -6.45 -41.15 38.44
C ALA A 975 -5.54 -42.27 38.96
N PRO A 976 -4.53 -42.71 38.18
CA PRO A 976 -3.51 -43.63 38.66
C PRO A 976 -2.49 -42.96 39.58
N PHE A 977 -2.67 -41.68 39.88
CA PHE A 977 -1.83 -40.83 40.74
C PHE A 977 -2.70 -40.10 41.77
N ASP A 978 -2.08 -39.69 42.88
CA ASP A 978 -2.73 -38.86 43.89
C ASP A 978 -2.78 -37.37 43.48
N ARG A 979 -3.32 -36.52 44.36
CA ARG A 979 -3.43 -35.07 44.11
C ARG A 979 -2.08 -34.35 44.10
N ASP A 980 -1.05 -34.98 44.65
CA ASP A 980 0.32 -34.46 44.69
C ASP A 980 1.15 -34.96 43.50
N GLY A 981 0.55 -35.75 42.60
CA GLY A 981 1.17 -36.27 41.39
C GLY A 981 1.99 -37.54 41.59
N ASN A 982 1.90 -38.19 42.76
CA ASN A 982 2.61 -39.45 43.01
C ASN A 982 1.84 -40.62 42.41
N ASP A 983 2.54 -41.48 41.66
CA ASP A 983 1.96 -42.69 41.10
C ASP A 983 1.52 -43.67 42.20
N LEU A 984 0.23 -44.05 42.21
CA LEU A 984 -0.37 -45.00 43.16
C LEU A 984 -0.12 -46.47 42.76
N THR A 985 0.71 -46.70 41.72
CA THR A 985 0.70 -47.92 40.91
C THR A 985 1.54 -49.10 41.43
N SER A 986 2.14 -49.04 42.63
CA SER A 986 2.78 -50.23 43.23
C SER A 986 1.80 -51.17 43.94
N ARG A 987 0.74 -50.64 44.60
CA ARG A 987 -0.22 -51.45 45.38
C ARG A 987 -1.36 -52.07 44.55
N ARG A 988 -1.74 -51.46 43.43
CA ARG A 988 -2.90 -51.89 42.61
C ARG A 988 -2.58 -52.91 41.51
N LYS A 989 -1.34 -52.99 41.02
CA LYS A 989 -0.94 -54.01 40.05
C LYS A 989 -1.04 -55.42 40.65
N VAL A 990 -0.67 -55.59 41.92
CA VAL A 990 -0.75 -56.89 42.61
C VAL A 990 -2.20 -57.38 42.75
N THR A 991 -3.14 -56.50 43.09
CA THR A 991 -4.56 -56.85 43.27
C THR A 991 -5.28 -57.14 41.95
N SER A 992 -4.94 -56.43 40.86
CA SER A 992 -5.52 -56.67 39.54
C SER A 992 -5.03 -57.96 38.88
N TYR A 993 -3.76 -58.35 39.08
CA TYR A 993 -3.26 -59.66 38.64
C TYR A 993 -3.91 -60.83 39.39
N VAL A 994 -4.17 -60.67 40.70
CA VAL A 994 -4.85 -61.69 41.52
C VAL A 994 -6.31 -61.87 41.09
N VAL A 995 -7.02 -60.79 40.77
CA VAL A 995 -8.40 -60.86 40.26
C VAL A 995 -8.45 -61.44 38.84
N ALA A 996 -7.51 -61.07 37.96
CA ALA A 996 -7.42 -61.64 36.63
C ALA A 996 -7.11 -63.15 36.65
N LEU A 997 -6.24 -63.61 37.55
CA LEU A 997 -5.97 -65.04 37.79
C LEU A 997 -7.17 -65.77 38.39
N ALA A 998 -7.95 -65.13 39.27
CA ALA A 998 -9.18 -65.72 39.81
C ALA A 998 -10.29 -65.85 38.74
N VAL A 999 -10.42 -64.88 37.85
CA VAL A 999 -11.37 -64.92 36.72
C VAL A 999 -10.94 -65.95 35.67
N LEU A 1000 -9.63 -66.08 35.39
CA LEU A 1000 -9.11 -67.16 34.54
C LEU A 1000 -9.31 -68.54 35.17
N GLY A 1001 -9.08 -68.68 36.49
CA GLY A 1001 -9.33 -69.91 37.23
C GLY A 1001 -10.81 -70.33 37.23
N LEU A 1002 -11.74 -69.38 37.29
CA LEU A 1002 -13.18 -69.64 37.17
C LEU A 1002 -13.59 -69.99 35.74
N SER A 1003 -12.93 -69.44 34.71
CA SER A 1003 -13.21 -69.77 33.31
C SER A 1003 -12.70 -71.15 32.89
N VAL A 1004 -11.69 -71.70 33.59
CA VAL A 1004 -11.19 -73.07 33.38
C VAL A 1004 -12.02 -74.13 34.12
N TRP A 1005 -12.90 -73.73 35.04
CA TRP A 1005 -13.82 -74.64 35.75
C TRP A 1005 -15.21 -74.72 35.08
N MET A 1006 -15.48 -73.88 34.08
CA MET A 1006 -16.72 -73.83 33.30
C MET A 1006 -16.55 -74.25 31.82
N LEU A 1007 -15.39 -74.82 31.48
CA LEU A 1007 -15.12 -75.60 30.26
C LEU A 1007 -14.74 -77.01 30.67
#